data_AF-A0A256XE42-F1
#
_entry.id   AF-A0A256XE42-F1
#
_cell.length_a   1.000
_cell.length_b   1.000
_cell.length_c   1.000
_cell.angle_alpha   90.00
_cell.angle_beta   90.00
_cell.angle_gamma   90.00
#
_symmetry.space_group_name_H-M   'P 1'
#
loop_
_entity.id
_entity.type
_entity.pdbx_description
1 polymer ?
#
loop_
_entity_poly.entity_id
_entity_poly.type
_entity_poly.pdbx_seq_one_letter_code
_entity_poly.pdbx_strand_id
1 'polypeptide(L)'
;MPTLDLTYKPKLDVKNKELSNRKIGIEISNTDPRTKNTLRNVIIASVAASVGGIAGYLAYSNYVNNRDVDGDGVKDVVEREWGTDPNKPNLNVYASKHGINDVTILEYLKRVDDTQQGRDLVKVINGTLKIYEGVRDRILKLVDEVTSDHRVTEDEVKKINDVDNDGFVQVKVNSGEITEREVGGRPFTYDGILRYGLERGLKPDERAWTLVKKVNETTDGVLTTEAQQAIEIVASLPKDARNYEGFVKIVESLFNDGVDASDVERLDAAKLAFALQKRVLDLGYDENAARLVVEQLLNYAMQNPEKMKGFVNELLNLEDYELKALVDRVIGKGESIATSDWDRDGKSNVTEAVDDKTNMFDPTNSFKKLNEAGVAYVDKLVAYNGDKLLPELYDTGLKGFLEVIQENPEIIEGLSNKQLHIGTLLTKFVPELIKKYPKDFRTAIEQVEIVIYGKGFDKVKGEEYVYAMVLKPHIEFLMKQRELGRIDKPDGEIDVLTFYLFRCDIKTGEWYGGDSPEQIAKMLEIAVKNVTPDESGKSPEEWLTDNFWNDLNDKESVIRPGQPGFPDVMKKYDFIINEAYLIGVGLKITWKKCAEQYKLNLDYIREKYGDKIVFLIGYPIYLTDSEKEGPNLPYVGISGQAIPYYTALLGLLVGEKTRPVGAIYPQGFHWHDEPAIWIDKEGRWFCFYGWITPDYKLVNPEIFRDAYKYSVKPKLEMYGTANERIQIDVEG
;
A
#
# COMPACT_ATOMS: atom_id res chain seq x y z
N MET A 1 -70.88 81.14 76.83
CA MET A 1 -70.60 79.79 77.35
C MET A 1 -69.09 79.66 77.54
N PRO A 2 -68.64 78.97 78.59
CA PRO A 2 -67.23 78.90 78.97
C PRO A 2 -66.44 77.99 78.03
N THR A 3 -65.16 78.31 77.85
CA THR A 3 -64.15 77.59 77.07
C THR A 3 -63.49 76.50 77.92
N LEU A 4 -63.24 75.33 77.32
CA LEU A 4 -62.46 74.24 77.92
C LEU A 4 -61.23 74.00 77.02
N ASP A 5 -60.06 74.35 77.53
CA ASP A 5 -58.77 74.03 76.94
C ASP A 5 -58.16 72.85 77.70
N LEU A 6 -57.79 71.79 77.00
CA LEU A 6 -57.17 70.59 77.57
C LEU A 6 -55.98 70.19 76.70
N THR A 7 -54.83 70.75 77.04
CA THR A 7 -53.51 70.22 76.69
C THR A 7 -53.26 68.92 77.48
N TYR A 8 -52.82 67.87 76.79
CA TYR A 8 -52.27 66.68 77.45
C TYR A 8 -50.90 66.34 76.88
N LYS A 9 -49.87 66.39 77.74
CA LYS A 9 -48.51 65.87 77.51
C LYS A 9 -48.45 64.43 78.00
N PRO A 10 -47.98 63.45 77.20
CA PRO A 10 -47.74 62.12 77.71
C PRO A 10 -46.42 62.08 78.49
N LYS A 11 -46.45 61.46 79.68
CA LYS A 11 -45.26 60.90 80.32
C LYS A 11 -45.34 59.38 80.22
N LEU A 12 -44.30 58.78 79.65
CA LEU A 12 -44.00 57.35 79.65
C LEU A 12 -43.84 56.83 81.09
N ASP A 13 -44.12 55.54 81.31
CA ASP A 13 -43.32 54.77 82.26
C ASP A 13 -43.05 53.35 81.74
N VAL A 14 -41.90 52.85 82.18
CA VAL A 14 -41.07 51.74 81.79
C VAL A 14 -41.51 50.48 82.56
N LYS A 15 -41.40 49.32 81.90
CA LYS A 15 -41.46 47.93 82.42
C LYS A 15 -42.80 47.18 82.31
N ASN A 16 -43.06 46.69 81.08
CA ASN A 16 -43.65 45.38 80.73
C ASN A 16 -44.40 44.59 81.82
N LYS A 17 -45.69 44.87 82.06
CA LYS A 17 -46.68 43.87 82.51
C LYS A 17 -48.10 44.23 82.03
N GLU A 18 -48.81 43.21 81.59
CA GLU A 18 -50.19 43.26 81.08
C GLU A 18 -51.25 43.65 82.11
N LEU A 19 -52.35 44.14 81.53
CA LEU A 19 -53.56 44.73 82.11
C LEU A 19 -54.28 43.86 83.15
N SER A 20 -54.92 44.51 84.14
CA SER A 20 -56.37 44.42 84.37
C SER A 20 -56.80 45.08 85.69
N ASN A 21 -58.00 45.67 85.67
CA ASN A 21 -58.82 46.02 86.83
C ASN A 21 -58.36 47.16 87.76
N ARG A 22 -58.46 48.40 87.28
CA ARG A 22 -58.83 49.52 88.18
C ARG A 22 -60.31 49.86 88.01
N LYS A 23 -61.08 49.63 89.08
CA LYS A 23 -62.43 50.19 89.26
C LYS A 23 -62.36 51.70 89.11
N ILE A 24 -63.06 52.24 88.10
CA ILE A 24 -63.33 53.68 88.02
C ILE A 24 -64.44 53.95 89.04
N GLY A 25 -64.07 54.44 90.23
CA GLY A 25 -65.02 54.97 91.20
C GLY A 25 -65.40 56.39 90.81
N ILE A 26 -66.63 56.60 90.37
CA ILE A 26 -67.22 57.94 90.22
C ILE A 26 -68.13 58.14 91.43
N GLU A 27 -67.72 58.98 92.38
CA GLU A 27 -68.58 59.46 93.46
C GLU A 27 -69.50 60.55 92.92
N ILE A 28 -70.82 60.32 93.01
CA ILE A 28 -71.85 61.29 92.57
C ILE A 28 -72.70 61.63 93.79
N SER A 29 -72.51 62.82 94.34
CA SER A 29 -73.35 63.42 95.37
C SER A 29 -74.55 64.12 94.75
N ASN A 30 -75.68 63.42 94.58
CA ASN A 30 -77.00 64.06 94.57
C ASN A 30 -78.14 63.06 94.83
N THR A 31 -79.14 63.52 95.58
CA THR A 31 -80.13 62.76 96.36
C THR A 31 -81.46 62.47 95.62
N ASP A 32 -81.44 62.12 94.32
CA ASP A 32 -82.63 61.61 93.62
C ASP A 32 -82.34 60.30 92.83
N PRO A 33 -82.95 59.16 93.22
CA PRO A 33 -82.77 57.86 92.57
C PRO A 33 -83.15 57.81 91.09
N ARG A 34 -84.12 58.61 90.63
CA ARG A 34 -84.59 58.55 89.22
C ARG A 34 -83.58 59.18 88.26
N THR A 35 -83.00 60.31 88.64
CA THR A 35 -82.01 61.05 87.82
C THR A 35 -80.68 60.29 87.70
N LYS A 36 -80.29 59.55 88.75
CA LYS A 36 -79.07 58.74 88.79
C LYS A 36 -79.12 57.56 87.80
N ASN A 37 -80.27 56.90 87.65
CA ASN A 37 -80.42 55.78 86.71
C ASN A 37 -80.47 56.24 85.25
N THR A 38 -81.14 57.34 84.94
CA THR A 38 -81.18 57.89 83.57
C THR A 38 -79.81 58.37 83.11
N LEU A 39 -79.08 59.11 83.96
CA LEU A 39 -77.73 59.59 83.62
C LEU A 39 -76.73 58.43 83.46
N ARG A 40 -76.84 57.39 84.29
CA ARG A 40 -76.01 56.18 84.19
C ARG A 40 -76.28 55.42 82.89
N ASN A 41 -77.55 55.30 82.49
CA ASN A 41 -77.91 54.65 81.22
C ASN A 41 -77.48 55.47 80.00
N VAL A 42 -77.56 56.80 80.04
CA VAL A 42 -77.07 57.68 78.96
C VAL A 42 -75.55 57.61 78.86
N ILE A 43 -74.81 57.62 79.97
CA ILE A 43 -73.34 57.46 79.95
C ILE A 43 -72.96 56.07 79.44
N ILE A 44 -73.62 55.00 79.87
CA ILE A 44 -73.38 53.64 79.38
C ILE A 44 -73.71 53.54 77.88
N ALA A 45 -74.82 54.11 77.41
CA ALA A 45 -75.20 54.11 76.01
C ALA A 45 -74.24 54.94 75.14
N SER A 46 -73.82 56.12 75.61
CA SER A 46 -72.85 56.98 74.94
C SER A 46 -71.46 56.34 74.90
N VAL A 47 -71.00 55.71 75.99
CA VAL A 47 -69.74 54.96 76.02
C VAL A 47 -69.83 53.73 75.13
N ALA A 48 -70.95 52.99 75.11
CA ALA A 48 -71.16 51.85 74.21
C ALA A 48 -71.19 52.27 72.74
N ALA A 49 -71.80 53.41 72.40
CA ALA A 49 -71.79 53.97 71.05
C ALA A 49 -70.39 54.44 70.63
N SER A 50 -69.63 55.08 71.53
CA SER A 50 -68.24 55.48 71.29
C SER A 50 -67.30 54.28 71.12
N VAL A 51 -67.45 53.24 71.95
CA VAL A 51 -66.68 51.99 71.87
C VAL A 51 -67.06 51.21 70.60
N GLY A 52 -68.35 51.17 70.23
CA GLY A 52 -68.82 50.57 68.98
C GLY A 52 -68.34 51.32 67.74
N GLY A 53 -68.30 52.65 67.79
CA GLY A 53 -67.73 53.49 66.73
C GLY A 53 -66.22 53.32 66.57
N ILE A 54 -65.47 53.24 67.68
CA ILE A 54 -64.02 52.97 67.66
C ILE A 54 -63.75 51.53 67.19
N ALA A 55 -64.50 50.54 67.66
CA ALA A 55 -64.38 49.15 67.20
C ALA A 55 -64.75 49.00 65.72
N GLY A 56 -65.79 49.69 65.26
CA GLY A 56 -66.17 49.74 63.84
C GLY A 56 -65.13 50.45 62.98
N TYR A 57 -64.56 51.56 63.44
CA TYR A 57 -63.46 52.25 62.77
C TYR A 57 -62.18 51.40 62.73
N LEU A 58 -61.83 50.73 63.84
CA LEU A 58 -60.69 49.80 63.88
C LEU A 58 -60.92 48.59 62.97
N ALA A 59 -62.14 48.03 62.93
CA ALA A 59 -62.48 46.93 62.03
C ALA A 59 -62.47 47.35 60.55
N TYR A 60 -63.01 48.53 60.22
CA TYR A 60 -62.96 49.10 58.87
C TYR A 60 -61.53 49.45 58.46
N SER A 61 -60.75 50.07 59.34
CA SER A 61 -59.33 50.36 59.11
C SER A 61 -58.52 49.08 58.94
N ASN A 62 -58.79 48.03 59.73
CA ASN A 62 -58.15 46.72 59.59
C ASN A 62 -58.59 46.00 58.29
N TYR A 63 -59.85 46.15 57.88
CA TYR A 63 -60.36 45.64 56.61
C TYR A 63 -59.69 46.32 55.43
N VAL A 64 -59.67 47.66 55.38
CA VAL A 64 -59.05 48.42 54.28
C VAL A 64 -57.52 48.22 54.24
N ASN A 65 -56.86 48.14 55.39
CA ASN A 65 -55.40 47.98 55.47
C ASN A 65 -54.90 46.53 55.28
N ASN A 66 -55.79 45.55 55.20
CA ASN A 66 -55.45 44.15 54.91
C ASN A 66 -56.23 43.59 53.70
N ARG A 67 -56.94 44.45 52.97
CA ARG A 67 -57.62 44.05 51.74
C ARG A 67 -56.57 43.79 50.66
N ASP A 68 -56.76 42.71 49.93
CA ASP A 68 -55.99 42.24 48.79
C ASP A 68 -57.04 41.68 47.82
N VAL A 69 -57.42 42.48 46.83
CA VAL A 69 -58.59 42.20 45.97
C VAL A 69 -58.30 41.16 44.90
N ASP A 70 -57.10 41.14 44.33
CA ASP A 70 -56.70 40.16 43.32
C ASP A 70 -56.08 38.88 43.92
N GLY A 71 -55.74 38.89 45.20
CA GLY A 71 -55.25 37.75 45.96
C GLY A 71 -53.78 37.41 45.69
N ASP A 72 -52.98 38.35 45.19
CA ASP A 72 -51.57 38.09 44.87
C ASP A 72 -50.66 38.06 46.11
N GLY A 73 -51.12 38.64 47.23
CA GLY A 73 -50.42 38.77 48.52
C GLY A 73 -49.95 40.19 48.85
N VAL A 74 -50.19 41.17 47.98
CA VAL A 74 -49.97 42.60 48.18
C VAL A 74 -51.29 43.25 48.57
N LYS A 75 -51.26 44.16 49.54
CA LYS A 75 -52.48 44.82 50.00
C LYS A 75 -52.85 45.98 49.08
N ASP A 76 -54.15 46.22 48.85
CA ASP A 76 -54.68 47.32 48.03
C ASP A 76 -54.11 48.71 48.42
N VAL A 77 -53.75 48.89 49.69
CA VAL A 77 -53.15 50.15 50.19
C VAL A 77 -51.70 50.30 49.75
N VAL A 78 -50.95 49.20 49.67
CA VAL A 78 -49.56 49.16 49.22
C VAL A 78 -49.48 49.29 47.70
N GLU A 79 -50.39 48.65 46.97
CA GLU A 79 -50.47 48.79 45.50
C GLU A 79 -50.76 50.23 45.08
N ARG A 80 -51.65 50.92 45.81
CA ARG A 80 -51.90 52.35 45.61
C ARG A 80 -50.67 53.22 45.88
N GLU A 81 -49.83 52.85 46.85
CA GLU A 81 -48.54 53.52 47.09
C GLU A 81 -47.54 53.26 45.94
N TRP A 82 -47.60 52.08 45.33
CA TRP A 82 -46.75 51.69 44.20
C TRP A 82 -47.23 52.27 42.86
N GLY A 83 -48.50 52.69 42.80
CA GLY A 83 -49.17 53.18 41.61
C GLY A 83 -49.73 52.06 40.72
N THR A 84 -49.95 50.86 41.26
CA THR A 84 -50.51 49.69 40.57
C THR A 84 -52.03 49.58 40.78
N ASP A 85 -52.71 48.77 39.96
CA ASP A 85 -54.16 48.55 40.01
C ASP A 85 -54.51 47.42 40.98
N PRO A 86 -55.24 47.68 42.10
CA PRO A 86 -55.55 46.66 43.10
C PRO A 86 -56.42 45.48 42.62
N ASN A 87 -56.91 45.53 41.38
CA ASN A 87 -57.66 44.42 40.79
C ASN A 87 -56.80 43.53 39.90
N LYS A 88 -55.48 43.77 39.84
CA LYS A 88 -54.58 43.10 38.93
C LYS A 88 -53.29 42.65 39.63
N PRO A 89 -53.02 41.33 39.63
CA PRO A 89 -51.88 40.79 40.34
C PRO A 89 -50.56 41.39 39.82
N ASN A 90 -49.60 41.66 40.71
CA ASN A 90 -48.31 42.23 40.38
C ASN A 90 -47.27 41.13 40.04
N LEU A 91 -46.56 41.29 38.92
CA LEU A 91 -45.65 40.26 38.40
C LEU A 91 -44.43 40.00 39.30
N ASN A 92 -43.98 40.99 40.08
CA ASN A 92 -42.86 40.81 41.02
C ASN A 92 -43.16 39.78 42.11
N VAL A 93 -44.42 39.64 42.54
CA VAL A 93 -44.82 38.62 43.53
C VAL A 93 -44.70 37.23 42.94
N TYR A 94 -45.17 37.06 41.70
CA TYR A 94 -44.98 35.82 40.95
C TYR A 94 -43.49 35.51 40.76
N ALA A 95 -42.69 36.51 40.35
CA ALA A 95 -41.24 36.38 40.15
C ALA A 95 -40.50 35.91 41.41
N SER A 96 -40.81 36.50 42.57
CA SER A 96 -40.21 36.12 43.85
C SER A 96 -40.56 34.67 44.23
N LYS A 97 -41.82 34.26 44.07
CA LYS A 97 -42.28 32.87 44.30
C LYS A 97 -41.58 31.87 43.37
N HIS A 98 -41.13 32.31 42.19
CA HIS A 98 -40.46 31.47 41.19
C HIS A 98 -38.92 31.60 41.20
N GLY A 99 -38.36 32.17 42.27
CA GLY A 99 -36.92 32.11 42.55
C GLY A 99 -36.09 33.28 42.04
N ILE A 100 -36.72 34.36 41.57
CA ILE A 100 -36.02 35.63 41.33
C ILE A 100 -35.87 36.37 42.67
N ASN A 101 -34.64 36.46 43.17
CA ASN A 101 -34.30 37.17 44.41
C ASN A 101 -33.58 38.50 44.17
N ASP A 102 -33.35 38.85 42.91
CA ASP A 102 -32.68 40.08 42.55
C ASP A 102 -33.60 41.28 42.80
N VAL A 103 -33.25 42.10 43.78
CA VAL A 103 -34.06 43.24 44.23
C VAL A 103 -34.30 44.23 43.08
N THR A 104 -33.33 44.41 42.18
CA THR A 104 -33.47 45.34 41.05
C THR A 104 -34.46 44.80 40.03
N ILE A 105 -34.38 43.51 39.68
CA ILE A 105 -35.35 42.87 38.78
C ILE A 105 -36.75 42.93 39.39
N LEU A 106 -36.89 42.63 40.69
CA LEU A 106 -38.19 42.67 41.37
C LEU A 106 -38.79 44.08 41.39
N GLU A 107 -37.99 45.14 41.46
CA GLU A 107 -38.51 46.51 41.39
C GLU A 107 -38.97 46.87 39.97
N TYR A 108 -38.29 46.42 38.91
CA TYR A 108 -38.75 46.60 37.52
C TYR A 108 -40.08 45.87 37.25
N LEU A 109 -40.22 44.64 37.74
CA LEU A 109 -41.44 43.84 37.54
C LEU A 109 -42.63 44.30 38.41
N LYS A 110 -42.40 45.18 39.38
CA LYS A 110 -43.40 45.59 40.38
C LYS A 110 -44.62 46.28 39.80
N ARG A 111 -44.44 47.02 38.70
CA ARG A 111 -45.53 47.74 38.03
C ARG A 111 -46.11 46.99 36.85
N VAL A 112 -45.61 45.79 36.56
CA VAL A 112 -46.07 44.97 35.44
C VAL A 112 -47.18 44.04 35.93
N ASP A 113 -48.28 44.01 35.19
CA ASP A 113 -49.40 43.09 35.44
C ASP A 113 -48.95 41.62 35.27
N ASP A 114 -49.38 40.71 36.17
CA ASP A 114 -49.14 39.26 36.09
C ASP A 114 -50.03 38.61 35.01
N THR A 115 -49.59 38.75 33.76
CA THR A 115 -50.16 38.13 32.56
C THR A 115 -49.38 36.87 32.15
N GLN A 116 -49.89 36.10 31.20
CA GLN A 116 -49.16 34.94 30.66
C GLN A 116 -47.80 35.35 30.09
N GLN A 117 -47.73 36.43 29.31
CA GLN A 117 -46.49 36.98 28.77
C GLN A 117 -45.53 37.43 29.89
N GLY A 118 -46.05 38.05 30.96
CA GLY A 118 -45.25 38.38 32.14
C GLY A 118 -44.67 37.14 32.84
N ARG A 119 -45.46 36.07 32.98
CA ARG A 119 -44.98 34.80 33.55
C ARG A 119 -43.92 34.14 32.68
N ASP A 120 -44.07 34.23 31.37
CA ASP A 120 -43.08 33.74 30.40
C ASP A 120 -41.79 34.55 30.49
N LEU A 121 -41.87 35.88 30.60
CA LEU A 121 -40.71 36.74 30.87
C LEU A 121 -39.98 36.32 32.15
N VAL A 122 -40.70 36.10 33.25
CA VAL A 122 -40.11 35.63 34.52
C VAL A 122 -39.40 34.29 34.35
N LYS A 123 -40.00 33.36 33.60
CA LYS A 123 -39.40 32.06 33.30
C LYS A 123 -38.09 32.22 32.53
N VAL A 124 -38.08 33.07 31.51
CA VAL A 124 -36.89 33.39 30.71
C VAL A 124 -35.81 34.02 31.59
N ILE A 125 -36.10 35.10 32.33
CA ILE A 125 -35.12 35.77 33.20
C ILE A 125 -34.49 34.79 34.19
N ASN A 126 -35.32 34.04 34.92
CA ASN A 126 -34.84 33.11 35.94
C ASN A 126 -34.03 31.96 35.32
N GLY A 127 -34.45 31.44 34.17
CA GLY A 127 -33.73 30.38 33.47
C GLY A 127 -32.38 30.89 32.92
N THR A 128 -32.37 32.04 32.25
CA THR A 128 -31.16 32.64 31.69
C THR A 128 -30.12 32.94 32.77
N LEU A 129 -30.53 33.53 33.90
CA LEU A 129 -29.62 33.81 35.03
C LEU A 129 -29.09 32.56 35.72
N LYS A 130 -29.81 31.43 35.66
CA LYS A 130 -29.37 30.14 36.21
C LYS A 130 -28.42 29.40 35.28
N ILE A 131 -28.62 29.53 33.97
CA ILE A 131 -27.86 28.79 32.96
C ILE A 131 -26.55 29.51 32.63
N TYR A 132 -26.58 30.84 32.55
CA TYR A 132 -25.47 31.65 32.05
C TYR A 132 -24.91 32.57 33.12
N GLU A 133 -23.65 32.36 33.50
CA GLU A 133 -22.96 33.23 34.44
C GLU A 133 -22.54 34.54 33.78
N GLY A 134 -22.49 35.64 34.56
CA GLY A 134 -21.99 36.94 34.08
C GLY A 134 -22.91 37.72 33.14
N VAL A 135 -24.08 37.19 32.77
CA VAL A 135 -25.04 37.88 31.89
C VAL A 135 -25.99 38.84 32.60
N ARG A 136 -25.99 38.81 33.94
CA ARG A 136 -26.92 39.53 34.80
C ARG A 136 -27.13 40.99 34.40
N ASP A 137 -26.04 41.74 34.25
CA ASP A 137 -26.12 43.18 33.99
C ASP A 137 -26.66 43.51 32.59
N ARG A 138 -26.46 42.61 31.62
CA ARG A 138 -27.04 42.75 30.26
C ARG A 138 -28.53 42.45 30.28
N ILE A 139 -28.93 41.36 30.95
CA ILE A 139 -30.34 41.01 31.13
C ILE A 139 -31.09 42.10 31.89
N LEU A 140 -30.50 42.66 32.95
CA LEU A 140 -31.10 43.75 33.72
C LEU A 140 -31.46 44.96 32.86
N LYS A 141 -30.57 45.37 31.95
CA LYS A 141 -30.84 46.49 31.02
C LYS A 141 -32.01 46.20 30.09
N LEU A 142 -32.09 44.97 29.58
CA LEU A 142 -33.19 44.57 28.71
C LEU A 142 -34.51 44.48 29.47
N VAL A 143 -34.49 43.98 30.71
CA VAL A 143 -35.68 43.92 31.57
C VAL A 143 -36.20 45.33 31.86
N ASP A 144 -35.33 46.29 32.21
CA ASP A 144 -35.71 47.70 32.40
C ASP A 144 -36.36 48.27 31.13
N GLU A 145 -35.78 47.99 29.97
CA GLU A 145 -36.30 48.45 28.68
C GLU A 145 -37.70 47.92 28.39
N VAL A 146 -37.91 46.60 28.46
CA VAL A 146 -39.19 45.97 28.08
C VAL A 146 -40.28 46.08 29.14
N THR A 147 -39.98 46.60 30.33
CA THR A 147 -40.96 46.79 31.40
C THR A 147 -41.28 48.28 31.65
N SER A 148 -40.65 49.17 30.89
CA SER A 148 -40.72 50.62 31.06
C SER A 148 -42.13 51.20 30.84
N ASP A 149 -42.95 50.60 29.98
CA ASP A 149 -44.34 50.99 29.73
C ASP A 149 -45.36 50.24 30.61
N HIS A 150 -44.84 49.42 31.55
CA HIS A 150 -45.60 48.61 32.51
C HIS A 150 -46.43 47.48 31.89
N ARG A 151 -46.18 47.14 30.62
CA ARG A 151 -46.79 46.00 29.93
C ARG A 151 -45.68 45.11 29.35
N VAL A 152 -46.03 43.86 29.07
CA VAL A 152 -45.11 42.91 28.42
C VAL A 152 -45.88 42.21 27.32
N THR A 153 -45.33 42.29 26.11
CA THR A 153 -45.82 41.65 24.89
C THR A 153 -45.02 40.39 24.59
N GLU A 154 -45.54 39.55 23.68
CA GLU A 154 -44.83 38.35 23.22
C GLU A 154 -43.51 38.70 22.51
N ASP A 155 -43.48 39.78 21.72
CA ASP A 155 -42.28 40.27 21.05
C ASP A 155 -41.20 40.73 22.05
N GLU A 156 -41.60 41.32 23.18
CA GLU A 156 -40.69 41.72 24.25
C GLU A 156 -40.12 40.52 25.02
N VAL A 157 -40.94 39.49 25.27
CA VAL A 157 -40.46 38.21 25.81
C VAL A 157 -39.43 37.62 24.85
N LYS A 158 -39.73 37.62 23.54
CA LYS A 158 -38.81 37.11 22.51
C LYS A 158 -37.50 37.90 22.48
N LYS A 159 -37.54 39.23 22.57
CA LYS A 159 -36.34 40.09 22.60
C LYS A 159 -35.39 39.76 23.75
N ILE A 160 -35.92 39.31 24.89
CA ILE A 160 -35.09 38.85 26.00
C ILE A 160 -34.71 37.39 25.82
N ASN A 161 -35.59 36.55 25.29
CA ASN A 161 -35.39 35.11 25.16
C ASN A 161 -34.51 34.72 23.95
N ASP A 162 -34.25 35.61 23.00
CA ASP A 162 -33.43 35.45 21.78
C ASP A 162 -32.79 36.82 21.49
N VAL A 163 -31.72 37.14 22.22
CA VAL A 163 -31.21 38.53 22.33
C VAL A 163 -30.42 38.96 21.10
N ASP A 164 -29.70 38.02 20.50
CA ASP A 164 -28.95 38.17 19.24
C ASP A 164 -29.80 37.90 17.99
N ASN A 165 -31.05 37.42 18.18
CA ASN A 165 -32.03 37.24 17.11
C ASN A 165 -31.51 36.30 16.02
N ASP A 166 -30.84 35.22 16.44
CA ASP A 166 -30.45 34.13 15.56
C ASP A 166 -31.50 33.00 15.53
N GLY A 167 -32.48 33.02 16.43
CA GLY A 167 -33.55 32.03 16.53
C GLY A 167 -33.31 30.95 17.58
N PHE A 168 -32.22 31.01 18.34
CA PHE A 168 -31.96 30.15 19.50
C PHE A 168 -32.40 30.83 20.78
N VAL A 169 -33.33 30.18 21.49
CA VAL A 169 -33.83 30.77 22.73
C VAL A 169 -32.93 30.45 23.92
N GLN A 170 -32.84 31.28 24.94
CA GLN A 170 -32.12 30.88 26.16
C GLN A 170 -32.90 29.83 26.96
N VAL A 171 -34.24 29.93 26.97
CA VAL A 171 -35.12 29.03 27.73
C VAL A 171 -36.34 28.65 26.90
N LYS A 172 -36.73 27.37 26.91
CA LYS A 172 -37.95 26.92 26.25
C LYS A 172 -39.19 27.44 26.97
N VAL A 173 -39.93 28.32 26.32
CA VAL A 173 -41.27 28.75 26.70
C VAL A 173 -42.30 27.88 25.98
N ASN A 174 -42.09 27.65 24.68
CA ASN A 174 -42.98 26.89 23.81
C ASN A 174 -42.43 25.52 23.40
N SER A 175 -43.32 24.62 22.98
CA SER A 175 -42.92 23.32 22.43
C SER A 175 -42.30 23.48 21.04
N GLY A 176 -41.11 22.89 20.82
CA GLY A 176 -40.41 22.92 19.53
C GLY A 176 -39.27 23.93 19.47
N GLU A 177 -39.14 24.81 20.47
CA GLU A 177 -37.99 25.70 20.59
C GLU A 177 -36.68 24.92 20.84
N ILE A 178 -35.60 25.40 20.23
CA ILE A 178 -34.24 24.91 20.44
C ILE A 178 -33.49 25.97 21.23
N THR A 179 -32.83 25.54 22.30
CA THR A 179 -32.07 26.44 23.15
C THR A 179 -30.64 26.61 22.71
N GLU A 180 -30.09 27.77 23.02
CA GLU A 180 -28.67 28.11 22.96
C GLU A 180 -27.79 27.01 23.55
N ARG A 181 -28.15 26.51 24.74
CA ARG A 181 -27.44 25.44 25.41
C ARG A 181 -27.46 24.11 24.64
N GLU A 182 -28.55 23.80 23.95
CA GLU A 182 -28.68 22.55 23.18
C GLU A 182 -27.81 22.55 21.92
N VAL A 183 -27.65 23.71 21.28
CA VAL A 183 -26.78 23.86 20.10
C VAL A 183 -25.34 24.20 20.48
N GLY A 184 -25.09 24.59 21.73
CA GLY A 184 -23.78 25.02 22.21
C GLY A 184 -23.46 26.47 21.83
N GLY A 185 -24.48 27.28 21.59
CA GLY A 185 -24.42 28.70 21.32
C GLY A 185 -24.31 29.56 22.58
N ARG A 186 -24.27 30.88 22.39
CA ARG A 186 -24.08 31.86 23.48
C ARG A 186 -25.13 32.97 23.39
N PRO A 187 -25.86 33.30 24.49
CA PRO A 187 -27.04 34.17 24.49
C PRO A 187 -26.94 35.60 23.93
N PHE A 188 -25.76 36.07 23.56
CA PHE A 188 -25.54 37.44 23.10
C PHE A 188 -24.54 37.49 21.94
N THR A 189 -24.38 36.36 21.26
CA THR A 189 -23.46 36.18 20.16
C THR A 189 -24.27 35.54 19.05
N TYR A 190 -24.42 36.26 17.96
CA TYR A 190 -25.17 35.76 16.81
C TYR A 190 -24.57 34.44 16.31
N ASP A 191 -25.30 33.34 16.39
CA ASP A 191 -24.83 31.99 16.06
C ASP A 191 -25.36 31.51 14.70
N GLY A 192 -25.19 32.35 13.67
CA GLY A 192 -25.68 32.11 12.32
C GLY A 192 -25.16 30.81 11.68
N ILE A 193 -23.94 30.37 12.02
CA ILE A 193 -23.37 29.11 11.53
C ILE A 193 -24.06 27.90 12.18
N LEU A 194 -24.37 27.95 13.48
CA LEU A 194 -25.12 26.88 14.15
C LEU A 194 -26.50 26.70 13.49
N ARG A 195 -27.22 27.81 13.24
CA ARG A 195 -28.52 27.76 12.56
C ARG A 195 -28.39 27.14 11.18
N TYR A 196 -27.41 27.59 10.41
CA TYR A 196 -27.16 27.07 9.07
C TYR A 196 -26.84 25.56 9.07
N GLY A 197 -26.07 25.08 10.05
CA GLY A 197 -25.80 23.65 10.23
C GLY A 197 -27.07 22.83 10.44
N LEU A 198 -27.99 23.30 11.31
CA LEU A 198 -29.28 22.63 11.54
C LEU A 198 -30.13 22.59 10.25
N GLU A 199 -30.20 23.70 9.52
CA GLU A 199 -30.94 23.81 8.26
C GLU A 199 -30.42 22.82 7.19
N ARG A 200 -29.13 22.45 7.24
CA ARG A 200 -28.53 21.43 6.36
C ARG A 200 -28.60 20.01 6.90
N GLY A 201 -29.27 19.79 8.04
CA GLY A 201 -29.55 18.46 8.58
C GLY A 201 -28.43 17.87 9.45
N LEU A 202 -27.45 18.69 9.85
CA LEU A 202 -26.53 18.35 10.94
C LEU A 202 -27.28 18.43 12.27
N LYS A 203 -26.86 17.61 13.24
CA LYS A 203 -27.53 17.55 14.54
C LYS A 203 -26.56 17.76 15.70
N PRO A 204 -26.99 18.39 16.82
CA PRO A 204 -26.16 18.59 17.99
C PRO A 204 -25.59 17.33 18.66
N ASP A 205 -26.21 16.17 18.44
CA ASP A 205 -25.75 14.87 18.96
C ASP A 205 -24.69 14.18 18.08
N GLU A 206 -24.42 14.69 16.88
CA GLU A 206 -23.37 14.17 16.00
C GLU A 206 -21.99 14.70 16.42
N ARG A 207 -20.94 13.88 16.30
CA ARG A 207 -19.58 14.35 16.63
C ARG A 207 -19.16 15.51 15.73
N ALA A 208 -19.52 15.50 14.45
CA ALA A 208 -19.29 16.62 13.54
C ALA A 208 -19.92 17.95 14.00
N TRP A 209 -20.83 17.96 14.99
CA TRP A 209 -21.34 19.21 15.55
C TRP A 209 -20.27 20.02 16.29
N THR A 210 -19.24 19.37 16.83
CA THR A 210 -18.10 20.09 17.44
C THR A 210 -17.42 21.02 16.45
N LEU A 211 -17.37 20.59 15.19
CA LEU A 211 -16.90 21.38 14.07
C LEU A 211 -17.76 22.62 13.82
N VAL A 212 -19.08 22.44 13.75
CA VAL A 212 -20.04 23.53 13.48
C VAL A 212 -19.87 24.62 14.54
N LYS A 213 -19.74 24.21 15.80
CA LYS A 213 -19.43 25.12 16.91
C LYS A 213 -18.09 25.82 16.73
N LYS A 214 -17.04 25.09 16.35
CA LYS A 214 -15.70 25.68 16.14
C LYS A 214 -15.72 26.73 15.03
N VAL A 215 -16.36 26.43 13.90
CA VAL A 215 -16.53 27.39 12.78
C VAL A 215 -17.34 28.59 13.23
N ASN A 216 -18.44 28.38 13.96
CA ASN A 216 -19.26 29.46 14.50
C ASN A 216 -18.44 30.37 15.43
N GLU A 217 -17.63 29.80 16.32
CA GLU A 217 -16.77 30.56 17.22
C GLU A 217 -15.67 31.33 16.49
N THR A 218 -15.08 30.78 15.43
CA THR A 218 -14.00 31.46 14.69
C THR A 218 -14.49 32.50 13.70
N THR A 219 -15.76 32.46 13.29
CA THR A 219 -16.37 33.47 12.41
C THR A 219 -17.28 34.45 13.15
N ASP A 220 -17.36 34.39 14.49
CA ASP A 220 -18.35 35.12 15.30
C ASP A 220 -19.79 34.92 14.75
N GLY A 221 -20.07 33.70 14.29
CA GLY A 221 -21.32 33.25 13.66
C GLY A 221 -21.68 33.92 12.34
N VAL A 222 -20.78 34.71 11.75
CA VAL A 222 -20.96 35.28 10.43
C VAL A 222 -20.91 34.19 9.36
N LEU A 223 -21.92 34.20 8.49
CA LEU A 223 -22.06 33.31 7.34
C LEU A 223 -21.17 33.78 6.17
N THR A 224 -19.87 33.53 6.26
CA THR A 224 -18.95 33.71 5.12
C THR A 224 -19.18 32.63 4.06
N THR A 225 -18.75 32.89 2.83
CA THR A 225 -18.84 31.92 1.73
C THR A 225 -18.11 30.62 2.08
N GLU A 226 -16.92 30.73 2.65
CA GLU A 226 -16.04 29.62 3.00
C GLU A 226 -16.64 28.79 4.16
N ALA A 227 -17.19 29.45 5.18
CA ALA A 227 -17.87 28.78 6.29
C ALA A 227 -19.12 28.03 5.80
N GLN A 228 -19.93 28.64 4.93
CA GLN A 228 -21.08 27.97 4.33
C GLN A 228 -20.66 26.72 3.55
N GLN A 229 -19.64 26.83 2.70
CA GLN A 229 -19.10 25.71 1.94
C GLN A 229 -18.60 24.58 2.84
N ALA A 230 -17.85 24.92 3.90
CA ALA A 230 -17.37 23.92 4.87
C ALA A 230 -18.52 23.14 5.52
N ILE A 231 -19.57 23.85 5.98
CA ILE A 231 -20.77 23.23 6.57
C ILE A 231 -21.50 22.35 5.56
N GLU A 232 -21.65 22.81 4.31
CA GLU A 232 -22.28 22.02 3.24
C GLU A 232 -21.52 20.73 2.94
N ILE A 233 -20.18 20.78 2.91
CA ILE A 233 -19.36 19.59 2.69
C ILE A 233 -19.58 18.58 3.82
N VAL A 234 -19.52 19.02 5.08
CA VAL A 234 -19.73 18.12 6.24
C VAL A 234 -21.15 17.57 6.27
N ALA A 235 -22.17 18.40 5.98
CA ALA A 235 -23.56 17.96 5.91
C ALA A 235 -23.82 16.91 4.81
N SER A 236 -23.05 16.98 3.71
CA SER A 236 -23.17 16.02 2.60
C SER A 236 -22.58 14.64 2.90
N LEU A 237 -21.85 14.48 4.01
CA LEU A 237 -21.25 13.21 4.40
C LEU A 237 -22.27 12.23 5.01
N PRO A 238 -22.09 10.91 4.79
CA PRO A 238 -22.90 9.90 5.46
C PRO A 238 -22.75 10.01 6.99
N LYS A 239 -23.78 9.58 7.73
CA LYS A 239 -23.84 9.73 9.19
C LYS A 239 -22.63 9.10 9.90
N ASP A 240 -22.13 7.97 9.40
CA ASP A 240 -20.99 7.28 10.01
C ASP A 240 -19.69 8.10 9.86
N ALA A 241 -19.49 8.75 8.71
CA ALA A 241 -18.37 9.67 8.50
C ALA A 241 -18.46 10.90 9.40
N ARG A 242 -19.66 11.48 9.58
CA ARG A 242 -19.92 12.60 10.51
C ARG A 242 -19.66 12.23 11.98
N ASN A 243 -19.66 10.95 12.32
CA ASN A 243 -19.39 10.46 13.68
C ASN A 243 -18.02 9.80 13.83
N TYR A 244 -17.21 9.79 12.77
CA TYR A 244 -15.90 9.19 12.79
C TYR A 244 -14.87 10.12 13.47
N GLU A 245 -14.23 9.62 14.53
CA GLU A 245 -13.33 10.43 15.37
C GLU A 245 -12.13 11.00 14.62
N GLY A 246 -11.51 10.20 13.76
CA GLY A 246 -10.31 10.59 13.03
C GLY A 246 -10.59 11.77 12.12
N PHE A 247 -11.71 11.74 11.40
CA PHE A 247 -12.14 12.85 10.56
C PHE A 247 -12.46 14.09 11.39
N VAL A 248 -13.27 13.99 12.43
CA VAL A 248 -13.62 15.15 13.26
C VAL A 248 -12.37 15.82 13.82
N LYS A 249 -11.40 15.06 14.34
CA LYS A 249 -10.13 15.60 14.84
C LYS A 249 -9.32 16.32 13.75
N ILE A 250 -9.27 15.74 12.55
CA ILE A 250 -8.54 16.32 11.43
C ILE A 250 -9.20 17.65 11.02
N VAL A 251 -10.52 17.68 10.88
CA VAL A 251 -11.20 18.91 10.49
C VAL A 251 -11.22 19.96 11.61
N GLU A 252 -11.31 19.55 12.88
CA GLU A 252 -11.11 20.47 14.02
C GLU A 252 -9.73 21.15 13.97
N SER A 253 -8.69 20.43 13.53
CA SER A 253 -7.35 20.98 13.41
C SER A 253 -7.21 22.05 12.32
N LEU A 254 -8.03 21.99 11.26
CA LEU A 254 -8.07 22.96 10.18
C LEU A 254 -8.56 24.32 10.68
N PHE A 255 -9.66 24.32 11.42
CA PHE A 255 -10.37 25.54 11.77
C PHE A 255 -9.89 26.22 13.04
N ASN A 256 -8.62 26.03 13.42
CA ASN A 256 -8.10 26.63 14.65
C ASN A 256 -7.96 28.15 14.58
N ASP A 257 -7.64 28.68 13.39
CA ASP A 257 -7.35 30.11 13.16
C ASP A 257 -8.41 30.82 12.31
N GLY A 258 -9.52 30.16 11.98
CA GLY A 258 -10.52 30.65 11.03
C GLY A 258 -10.97 29.58 10.04
N VAL A 259 -11.82 29.94 9.09
CA VAL A 259 -12.13 29.12 7.92
C VAL A 259 -11.78 29.91 6.67
N ASP A 260 -10.85 29.39 5.87
CA ASP A 260 -10.48 29.98 4.59
C ASP A 260 -10.69 29.01 3.40
N ALA A 261 -10.40 29.49 2.20
CA ALA A 261 -10.57 28.71 0.97
C ALA A 261 -9.68 27.45 0.93
N SER A 262 -8.49 27.48 1.53
CA SER A 262 -7.59 26.32 1.61
C SER A 262 -8.15 25.24 2.52
N ASP A 263 -8.80 25.63 3.63
CA ASP A 263 -9.45 24.67 4.52
C ASP A 263 -10.65 23.99 3.87
N VAL A 264 -11.45 24.75 3.10
CA VAL A 264 -12.54 24.19 2.30
C VAL A 264 -12.03 23.18 1.29
N GLU A 265 -10.90 23.46 0.63
CA GLU A 265 -10.28 22.55 -0.33
C GLU A 265 -9.79 21.25 0.33
N ARG A 266 -9.11 21.36 1.48
CA ARG A 266 -8.68 20.19 2.27
C ARG A 266 -9.87 19.35 2.72
N LEU A 267 -10.98 19.99 3.09
CA LEU A 267 -12.21 19.32 3.50
C LEU A 267 -12.91 18.61 2.33
N ASP A 268 -12.97 19.22 1.15
CA ASP A 268 -13.49 18.58 -0.08
C ASP A 268 -12.64 17.35 -0.44
N ALA A 269 -11.32 17.45 -0.34
CA ALA A 269 -10.41 16.32 -0.56
C ALA A 269 -10.61 15.21 0.48
N ALA A 270 -10.76 15.56 1.76
CA ALA A 270 -11.00 14.60 2.84
C ALA A 270 -12.31 13.83 2.67
N LYS A 271 -13.37 14.48 2.16
CA LYS A 271 -14.65 13.83 1.86
C LYS A 271 -14.50 12.66 0.88
N LEU A 272 -13.59 12.74 -0.08
CA LEU A 272 -13.39 11.70 -1.08
C LEU A 272 -12.87 10.39 -0.47
N ALA A 273 -12.10 10.45 0.63
CA ALA A 273 -11.58 9.26 1.32
C ALA A 273 -12.71 8.31 1.78
N PHE A 274 -13.87 8.85 2.14
CA PHE A 274 -15.03 8.05 2.57
C PHE A 274 -15.74 7.33 1.42
N ALA A 275 -15.65 7.85 0.20
CA ALA A 275 -16.15 7.10 -0.96
C ALA A 275 -15.31 5.83 -1.17
N LEU A 276 -13.99 5.92 -0.99
CA LEU A 276 -13.11 4.77 -1.06
C LEU A 276 -13.35 3.78 0.10
N GLN A 277 -13.65 4.28 1.30
CA GLN A 277 -14.01 3.42 2.45
C GLN A 277 -15.12 2.44 2.10
N LYS A 278 -16.21 2.95 1.51
CA LYS A 278 -17.34 2.13 1.09
C LYS A 278 -16.91 1.08 0.08
N ARG A 279 -16.09 1.48 -0.91
CA ARG A 279 -15.57 0.56 -1.91
C ARG A 279 -14.73 -0.57 -1.29
N VAL A 280 -13.87 -0.25 -0.32
CA VAL A 280 -13.06 -1.24 0.41
C VAL A 280 -13.95 -2.22 1.18
N LEU A 281 -15.01 -1.74 1.83
CA LEU A 281 -16.00 -2.61 2.49
C LEU A 281 -16.74 -3.51 1.48
N ASP A 282 -17.14 -2.97 0.33
CA ASP A 282 -17.83 -3.71 -0.74
C ASP A 282 -16.95 -4.83 -1.34
N LEU A 283 -15.61 -4.69 -1.27
CA LEU A 283 -14.64 -5.74 -1.66
C LEU A 283 -14.50 -6.88 -0.64
N GLY A 284 -15.16 -6.78 0.52
CA GLY A 284 -15.19 -7.80 1.56
C GLY A 284 -14.19 -7.61 2.70
N TYR A 285 -13.50 -6.47 2.76
CA TYR A 285 -12.65 -6.12 3.90
C TYR A 285 -13.48 -5.68 5.11
N ASP A 286 -12.91 -5.83 6.31
CA ASP A 286 -13.56 -5.38 7.55
C ASP A 286 -13.46 -3.87 7.77
N GLU A 287 -14.17 -3.37 8.78
CA GLU A 287 -14.17 -1.94 9.14
C GLU A 287 -12.79 -1.44 9.58
N ASN A 288 -11.93 -2.29 10.15
CA ASN A 288 -10.60 -1.87 10.59
C ASN A 288 -9.69 -1.60 9.40
N ALA A 289 -9.70 -2.51 8.42
CA ALA A 289 -9.00 -2.36 7.15
C ALA A 289 -9.44 -1.10 6.41
N ALA A 290 -10.75 -0.92 6.23
CA ALA A 290 -11.30 0.26 5.57
C ALA A 290 -10.94 1.55 6.31
N ARG A 291 -10.94 1.53 7.66
CA ARG A 291 -10.54 2.67 8.48
C ARG A 291 -9.07 3.04 8.31
N LEU A 292 -8.16 2.06 8.26
CA LEU A 292 -6.73 2.33 8.06
C LEU A 292 -6.46 3.04 6.73
N VAL A 293 -7.12 2.60 5.65
CA VAL A 293 -7.02 3.26 4.33
C VAL A 293 -7.50 4.71 4.41
N VAL A 294 -8.65 4.95 5.03
CA VAL A 294 -9.20 6.30 5.22
C VAL A 294 -8.26 7.17 6.06
N GLU A 295 -7.72 6.66 7.16
CA GLU A 295 -6.81 7.41 8.03
C GLU A 295 -5.55 7.88 7.27
N GLN A 296 -4.93 7.00 6.48
CA GLN A 296 -3.77 7.37 5.67
C GLN A 296 -4.12 8.44 4.63
N LEU A 297 -5.26 8.28 3.95
CA LEU A 297 -5.73 9.23 2.95
C LEU A 297 -6.08 10.60 3.55
N LEU A 298 -6.75 10.64 4.70
CA LEU A 298 -7.07 11.89 5.39
C LEU A 298 -5.79 12.62 5.81
N ASN A 299 -4.80 11.90 6.36
CA ASN A 299 -3.51 12.49 6.72
C ASN A 299 -2.76 13.04 5.50
N TYR A 300 -2.84 12.35 4.36
CA TYR A 300 -2.23 12.83 3.11
C TYR A 300 -2.96 14.06 2.55
N ALA A 301 -4.29 14.08 2.58
CA ALA A 301 -5.12 15.20 2.14
C ALA A 301 -4.77 16.51 2.85
N MET A 302 -4.44 16.43 4.13
CA MET A 302 -4.03 17.57 4.94
C MET A 302 -2.75 18.23 4.46
N GLN A 303 -1.81 17.43 3.95
CA GLN A 303 -0.50 17.90 3.49
C GLN A 303 -0.52 18.26 2.00
N ASN A 304 -1.36 17.60 1.20
CA ASN A 304 -1.36 17.68 -0.26
C ASN A 304 -2.79 17.67 -0.86
N PRO A 305 -3.64 18.68 -0.55
CA PRO A 305 -5.06 18.67 -0.93
C PRO A 305 -5.29 18.62 -2.45
N GLU A 306 -4.52 19.38 -3.23
CA GLU A 306 -4.64 19.41 -4.69
C GLU A 306 -4.41 18.02 -5.32
N LYS A 307 -3.37 17.31 -4.88
CA LYS A 307 -3.02 15.97 -5.40
C LYS A 307 -4.01 14.91 -4.94
N MET A 308 -4.48 15.01 -3.70
CA MET A 308 -5.37 14.03 -3.09
C MET A 308 -6.65 13.81 -3.90
N LYS A 309 -7.25 14.87 -4.44
CA LYS A 309 -8.45 14.77 -5.27
C LYS A 309 -8.21 13.93 -6.53
N GLY A 310 -7.10 14.17 -7.22
CA GLY A 310 -6.69 13.37 -8.38
C GLY A 310 -6.44 11.92 -7.97
N PHE A 311 -5.74 11.71 -6.85
CA PHE A 311 -5.35 10.39 -6.40
C PHE A 311 -6.54 9.51 -5.99
N VAL A 312 -7.47 10.01 -5.17
CA VAL A 312 -8.64 9.22 -4.77
C VAL A 312 -9.52 8.88 -5.96
N ASN A 313 -9.67 9.79 -6.92
CA ASN A 313 -10.41 9.49 -8.14
C ASN A 313 -9.76 8.35 -8.91
N GLU A 314 -8.43 8.29 -8.98
CA GLU A 314 -7.71 7.15 -9.57
C GLU A 314 -8.00 5.86 -8.79
N LEU A 315 -7.86 5.87 -7.46
CA LEU A 315 -8.16 4.72 -6.60
C LEU A 315 -9.60 4.22 -6.73
N LEU A 316 -10.56 5.13 -6.93
CA LEU A 316 -11.97 4.78 -7.15
C LEU A 316 -12.23 4.15 -8.53
N ASN A 317 -11.33 4.36 -9.50
CA ASN A 317 -11.43 3.83 -10.86
C ASN A 317 -10.57 2.58 -11.12
N LEU A 318 -9.68 2.22 -10.20
CA LEU A 318 -8.94 0.96 -10.25
C LEU A 318 -9.86 -0.24 -10.42
N GLU A 319 -9.38 -1.35 -10.96
CA GLU A 319 -10.12 -2.62 -10.88
C GLU A 319 -10.13 -3.16 -9.46
N ASP A 320 -11.05 -4.09 -9.19
CA ASP A 320 -11.17 -4.70 -7.86
C ASP A 320 -9.91 -5.46 -7.45
N TYR A 321 -9.19 -6.10 -8.39
CA TYR A 321 -7.93 -6.80 -8.10
C TYR A 321 -6.76 -5.84 -7.82
N GLU A 322 -6.71 -4.68 -8.49
CA GLU A 322 -5.72 -3.62 -8.27
C GLU A 322 -5.91 -2.98 -6.90
N LEU A 323 -7.16 -2.62 -6.56
CA LEU A 323 -7.47 -2.04 -5.26
C LEU A 323 -7.23 -3.04 -4.12
N LYS A 324 -7.57 -4.32 -4.30
CA LYS A 324 -7.23 -5.37 -3.33
C LYS A 324 -5.72 -5.45 -3.10
N ALA A 325 -4.92 -5.45 -4.17
CA ALA A 325 -3.47 -5.52 -4.07
C ALA A 325 -2.85 -4.34 -3.28
N LEU A 326 -3.39 -3.13 -3.44
CA LEU A 326 -2.99 -1.98 -2.61
C LEU A 326 -3.41 -2.14 -1.15
N VAL A 327 -4.68 -2.50 -0.91
CA VAL A 327 -5.24 -2.62 0.44
C VAL A 327 -4.55 -3.73 1.24
N ASP A 328 -4.22 -4.86 0.60
CA ASP A 328 -3.49 -5.97 1.21
C ASP A 328 -2.09 -5.55 1.67
N ARG A 329 -1.42 -4.63 0.96
CA ARG A 329 -0.14 -4.05 1.38
C ARG A 329 -0.28 -3.11 2.57
N VAL A 330 -1.33 -2.28 2.57
CA VAL A 330 -1.64 -1.40 3.70
C VAL A 330 -1.84 -2.22 4.97
N ILE A 331 -2.66 -3.29 4.90
CA ILE A 331 -3.02 -4.08 6.07
C ILE A 331 -1.91 -5.06 6.47
N GLY A 332 -1.33 -5.75 5.50
CA GLY A 332 -0.39 -6.85 5.73
C GLY A 332 1.06 -6.40 5.96
N LYS A 333 1.44 -5.24 5.42
CA LYS A 333 2.82 -4.71 5.48
C LYS A 333 2.93 -3.33 6.12
N GLY A 334 1.80 -2.65 6.38
CA GLY A 334 1.81 -1.29 6.91
C GLY A 334 2.35 -0.27 5.91
N GLU A 335 2.34 -0.59 4.61
CA GLU A 335 2.73 0.34 3.56
C GLU A 335 1.70 1.49 3.46
N SER A 336 2.16 2.65 3.02
CA SER A 336 1.32 3.83 2.81
C SER A 336 0.66 3.74 1.45
N ILE A 337 -0.68 3.79 1.40
CA ILE A 337 -1.44 3.72 0.15
C ILE A 337 -1.04 4.83 -0.83
N ALA A 338 -0.63 6.00 -0.33
CA ALA A 338 -0.27 7.16 -1.15
C ALA A 338 1.23 7.28 -1.39
N THR A 339 2.04 7.13 -0.33
CA THR A 339 3.46 7.54 -0.36
C THR A 339 4.43 6.37 -0.46
N SER A 340 3.97 5.12 -0.34
CA SER A 340 4.80 3.97 -0.67
C SER A 340 4.88 3.80 -2.19
N ASP A 341 5.90 3.09 -2.62
CA ASP A 341 6.20 2.71 -3.99
C ASP A 341 5.78 1.26 -4.17
N TRP A 342 4.55 1.00 -4.62
CA TRP A 342 3.98 -0.35 -4.57
C TRP A 342 4.73 -1.32 -5.49
N ASP A 343 5.06 -0.92 -6.72
CA ASP A 343 5.71 -1.77 -7.72
C ASP A 343 7.24 -1.75 -7.67
N ARG A 344 7.83 -0.88 -6.83
CA ARG A 344 9.27 -0.71 -6.63
C ARG A 344 9.97 -0.21 -7.90
N ASP A 345 9.40 0.80 -8.56
CA ASP A 345 10.01 1.52 -9.69
C ASP A 345 10.81 2.77 -9.27
N GLY A 346 10.71 3.16 -8.00
CA GLY A 346 11.35 4.34 -7.41
C GLY A 346 10.41 5.52 -7.19
N LYS A 347 9.11 5.39 -7.49
CA LYS A 347 8.12 6.45 -7.36
C LYS A 347 7.00 6.04 -6.41
N SER A 348 6.41 7.03 -5.75
CA SER A 348 5.25 6.76 -4.90
C SER A 348 3.97 6.61 -5.71
N ASN A 349 3.03 5.81 -5.20
CA ASN A 349 1.74 5.55 -5.86
C ASN A 349 1.03 6.85 -6.28
N VAL A 350 1.09 7.89 -5.45
CA VAL A 350 0.48 9.20 -5.77
C VAL A 350 1.23 9.97 -6.85
N THR A 351 2.56 9.90 -6.88
CA THR A 351 3.37 10.52 -7.93
C THR A 351 3.02 9.92 -9.28
N GLU A 352 2.91 8.59 -9.33
CA GLU A 352 2.57 7.88 -10.55
C GLU A 352 1.15 8.18 -11.01
N ALA A 353 0.17 8.09 -10.10
CA ALA A 353 -1.23 8.34 -10.43
C ALA A 353 -1.49 9.79 -10.91
N VAL A 354 -0.85 10.77 -10.28
CA VAL A 354 -1.26 12.18 -10.41
C VAL A 354 -0.24 13.01 -11.19
N ASP A 355 1.04 12.92 -10.83
CA ASP A 355 2.07 13.80 -11.36
C ASP A 355 2.57 13.29 -12.73
N ASP A 356 3.05 12.04 -12.76
CA ASP A 356 3.68 11.43 -13.93
C ASP A 356 2.65 10.73 -14.84
N LYS A 357 1.49 10.37 -14.28
CA LYS A 357 0.42 9.61 -14.95
C LYS A 357 0.92 8.31 -15.54
N THR A 358 1.76 7.62 -14.78
CA THR A 358 2.18 6.25 -15.01
C THR A 358 1.29 5.27 -14.24
N ASN A 359 1.54 3.97 -14.40
CA ASN A 359 0.73 2.93 -13.81
C ASN A 359 1.43 2.37 -12.57
N MET A 360 0.89 2.65 -11.38
CA MET A 360 1.46 2.28 -10.06
C MET A 360 1.62 0.77 -9.78
N PHE A 361 1.18 -0.07 -10.71
CA PHE A 361 1.31 -1.51 -10.64
C PHE A 361 2.32 -2.06 -11.65
N ASP A 362 2.82 -1.21 -12.56
CA ASP A 362 3.71 -1.58 -13.65
C ASP A 362 5.10 -0.96 -13.48
N PRO A 363 6.06 -1.73 -12.93
CA PRO A 363 7.39 -1.20 -12.66
C PRO A 363 8.17 -0.86 -13.94
N THR A 364 7.66 -1.27 -15.11
CA THR A 364 8.27 -0.98 -16.41
C THR A 364 7.70 0.27 -17.07
N ASN A 365 6.62 0.84 -16.52
CA ASN A 365 5.87 1.97 -17.08
C ASN A 365 5.55 1.81 -18.58
N SER A 366 5.43 0.56 -19.04
CA SER A 366 5.27 0.21 -20.46
C SER A 366 3.82 -0.12 -20.80
N PHE A 367 2.98 -0.37 -19.80
CA PHE A 367 1.59 -0.77 -19.95
C PHE A 367 0.67 0.31 -19.40
N LYS A 368 -0.39 0.59 -20.15
CA LYS A 368 -1.46 1.45 -19.65
C LYS A 368 -2.19 0.83 -18.45
N LYS A 369 -2.24 -0.51 -18.40
CA LYS A 369 -2.91 -1.30 -17.37
C LYS A 369 -2.40 -2.73 -17.40
N LEU A 370 -2.25 -3.35 -16.24
CA LEU A 370 -1.92 -4.77 -16.11
C LEU A 370 -3.18 -5.59 -15.84
N ASN A 371 -3.28 -6.78 -16.41
CA ASN A 371 -4.27 -7.78 -15.98
C ASN A 371 -3.97 -8.30 -14.55
N GLU A 372 -4.92 -9.04 -13.96
CA GLU A 372 -4.81 -9.58 -12.59
C GLU A 372 -3.55 -10.43 -12.37
N ALA A 373 -3.17 -11.24 -13.36
CA ALA A 373 -1.95 -12.03 -13.29
C ALA A 373 -0.69 -11.16 -13.26
N GLY A 374 -0.64 -10.07 -14.03
CA GLY A 374 0.45 -9.11 -14.01
C GLY A 374 0.62 -8.44 -12.65
N VAL A 375 -0.48 -7.97 -12.05
CA VAL A 375 -0.46 -7.39 -10.70
C VAL A 375 0.01 -8.42 -9.67
N ALA A 376 -0.53 -9.65 -9.72
CA ALA A 376 -0.10 -10.72 -8.83
C ALA A 376 1.39 -11.09 -8.99
N TYR A 377 1.90 -11.04 -10.22
CA TYR A 377 3.32 -11.26 -10.50
C TYR A 377 4.20 -10.17 -9.87
N VAL A 378 3.87 -8.90 -10.08
CA VAL A 378 4.61 -7.78 -9.48
C VAL A 378 4.56 -7.86 -7.96
N ASP A 379 3.39 -8.10 -7.37
CA ASP A 379 3.26 -8.21 -5.91
C ASP A 379 4.16 -9.32 -5.33
N LYS A 380 4.20 -10.48 -5.98
CA LYS A 380 5.07 -11.59 -5.57
C LYS A 380 6.56 -11.27 -5.74
N LEU A 381 6.95 -10.55 -6.79
CA LEU A 381 8.32 -10.06 -6.94
C LEU A 381 8.70 -9.09 -5.84
N VAL A 382 7.84 -8.12 -5.54
CA VAL A 382 8.06 -7.18 -4.44
C VAL A 382 8.15 -7.93 -3.11
N ALA A 383 7.29 -8.93 -2.88
CA ALA A 383 7.33 -9.76 -1.68
C ALA A 383 8.64 -10.57 -1.54
N TYR A 384 9.27 -10.95 -2.66
CA TYR A 384 10.58 -11.63 -2.65
C TYR A 384 11.75 -10.66 -2.43
N ASN A 385 11.71 -9.48 -3.07
CA ASN A 385 12.85 -8.56 -3.13
C ASN A 385 12.84 -7.46 -2.07
N GLY A 386 11.70 -7.25 -1.40
CA GLY A 386 11.53 -6.19 -0.41
C GLY A 386 11.55 -4.80 -1.07
N ASP A 387 12.47 -3.95 -0.63
CA ASP A 387 12.53 -2.54 -1.04
C ASP A 387 13.49 -2.29 -2.22
N LYS A 388 14.01 -3.35 -2.84
CA LYS A 388 14.89 -3.22 -4.01
C LYS A 388 14.08 -2.84 -5.24
N LEU A 389 14.63 -1.93 -6.05
CA LEU A 389 13.99 -1.49 -7.29
C LEU A 389 13.99 -2.61 -8.33
N LEU A 390 12.80 -3.01 -8.81
CA LEU A 390 12.67 -4.11 -9.78
C LEU A 390 13.33 -3.77 -11.13
N PRO A 391 13.22 -2.54 -11.68
CA PRO A 391 13.86 -2.21 -12.96
C PRO A 391 15.39 -2.35 -12.91
N GLU A 392 16.01 -1.98 -11.78
CA GLU A 392 17.47 -2.10 -11.61
C GLU A 392 17.90 -3.57 -11.47
N LEU A 393 17.09 -4.41 -10.83
CA LEU A 393 17.42 -5.82 -10.63
C LEU A 393 17.33 -6.64 -11.91
N TYR A 394 16.26 -6.44 -12.69
CA TYR A 394 15.90 -7.34 -13.77
C TYR A 394 16.12 -6.76 -15.17
N ASP A 395 16.30 -5.44 -15.30
CA ASP A 395 16.49 -4.76 -16.58
C ASP A 395 15.40 -5.20 -17.60
N THR A 396 15.77 -5.44 -18.86
CA THR A 396 14.90 -5.92 -19.93
C THR A 396 14.13 -7.21 -19.60
N GLY A 397 14.61 -8.02 -18.65
CA GLY A 397 13.93 -9.24 -18.21
C GLY A 397 12.59 -8.98 -17.54
N LEU A 398 12.45 -7.85 -16.84
CA LEU A 398 11.20 -7.47 -16.16
C LEU A 398 10.06 -7.31 -17.16
N LYS A 399 10.30 -6.46 -18.17
CA LYS A 399 9.34 -6.20 -19.24
C LYS A 399 9.07 -7.45 -20.07
N GLY A 400 10.13 -8.17 -20.45
CA GLY A 400 10.00 -9.38 -21.27
C GLY A 400 9.12 -10.44 -20.60
N PHE A 401 9.29 -10.67 -19.29
CA PHE A 401 8.50 -11.69 -18.61
C PHE A 401 7.08 -11.20 -18.30
N LEU A 402 6.93 -9.93 -17.96
CA LEU A 402 5.62 -9.31 -17.76
C LEU A 402 4.77 -9.37 -19.04
N GLU A 403 5.34 -9.12 -20.22
CA GLU A 403 4.66 -9.31 -21.51
C GLU A 403 4.13 -10.74 -21.67
N VAL A 404 4.97 -11.75 -21.37
CA VAL A 404 4.58 -13.16 -21.47
C VAL A 404 3.44 -13.51 -20.52
N ILE A 405 3.45 -12.97 -19.29
CA ILE A 405 2.40 -13.19 -18.28
C ILE A 405 1.10 -12.48 -18.66
N GLN A 406 1.17 -11.28 -19.25
CA GLN A 406 -0.01 -10.58 -19.76
C GLN A 406 -0.72 -11.40 -20.85
N GLU A 407 0.05 -12.10 -21.69
CA GLU A 407 -0.47 -12.95 -22.77
C GLU A 407 -0.87 -14.37 -22.31
N ASN A 408 -0.24 -14.90 -21.26
CA ASN A 408 -0.39 -16.28 -20.79
C ASN A 408 -0.48 -16.32 -19.24
N PRO A 409 -1.61 -15.87 -18.65
CA PRO A 409 -1.75 -15.69 -17.20
C PRO A 409 -1.62 -16.99 -16.39
N GLU A 410 -1.85 -18.15 -16.98
CA GLU A 410 -1.77 -19.46 -16.32
C GLU A 410 -0.33 -19.85 -15.92
N ILE A 411 0.69 -19.22 -16.50
CA ILE A 411 2.10 -19.57 -16.26
C ILE A 411 2.48 -19.33 -14.79
N ILE A 412 1.91 -18.30 -14.17
CA ILE A 412 2.24 -17.94 -12.78
C ILE A 412 1.41 -18.70 -11.75
N GLU A 413 0.42 -19.49 -12.18
CA GLU A 413 -0.47 -20.21 -11.29
C GLU A 413 0.31 -21.28 -10.49
N GLY A 414 0.29 -21.16 -9.17
CA GLY A 414 1.02 -22.06 -8.27
C GLY A 414 2.53 -21.81 -8.17
N LEU A 415 3.09 -20.84 -8.89
CA LEU A 415 4.50 -20.46 -8.73
C LEU A 415 4.72 -19.67 -7.44
N SER A 416 5.81 -19.99 -6.73
CA SER A 416 6.29 -19.29 -5.54
C SER A 416 6.92 -17.93 -5.88
N ASN A 417 7.05 -17.05 -4.87
CA ASN A 417 7.67 -15.74 -5.06
C ASN A 417 9.11 -15.84 -5.62
N LYS A 418 9.85 -16.86 -5.16
CA LYS A 418 11.20 -17.16 -5.64
C LYS A 418 11.21 -17.65 -7.07
N GLN A 419 10.27 -18.52 -7.43
CA GLN A 419 10.14 -19.04 -8.79
C GLN A 419 9.83 -17.93 -9.81
N LEU A 420 9.04 -16.92 -9.42
CA LEU A 420 8.82 -15.76 -10.28
C LEU A 420 10.09 -14.94 -10.47
N HIS A 421 10.84 -14.69 -9.39
CA HIS A 421 12.16 -14.06 -9.50
C HIS A 421 13.10 -14.82 -10.45
N ILE A 422 13.13 -16.15 -10.36
CA ILE A 422 13.89 -17.02 -11.28
C ILE A 422 13.41 -16.83 -12.72
N GLY A 423 12.10 -16.85 -12.96
CA GLY A 423 11.52 -16.63 -14.28
C GLY A 423 11.87 -15.28 -14.88
N THR A 424 11.83 -14.21 -14.07
CA THR A 424 12.22 -12.87 -14.51
C THR A 424 13.70 -12.80 -14.89
N LEU A 425 14.59 -13.38 -14.08
CA LEU A 425 16.01 -13.45 -14.39
C LEU A 425 16.30 -14.29 -15.63
N LEU A 426 15.70 -15.47 -15.73
CA LEU A 426 15.82 -16.29 -16.93
C LEU A 426 15.41 -15.48 -18.18
N THR A 427 14.36 -14.66 -18.07
CA THR A 427 13.92 -13.77 -19.17
C THR A 427 14.92 -12.69 -19.54
N LYS A 428 15.65 -12.15 -18.58
CA LYS A 428 16.75 -11.22 -18.83
C LYS A 428 17.82 -11.86 -19.75
N PHE A 429 18.09 -13.15 -19.59
CA PHE A 429 19.19 -13.81 -20.30
C PHE A 429 18.80 -14.52 -21.60
N VAL A 430 17.56 -14.99 -21.70
CA VAL A 430 17.05 -15.73 -22.87
C VAL A 430 15.67 -15.22 -23.35
N PRO A 431 15.51 -13.91 -23.64
CA PRO A 431 14.20 -13.28 -23.86
C PRO A 431 13.42 -13.85 -25.05
N GLU A 432 14.08 -14.11 -26.18
CA GLU A 432 13.43 -14.63 -27.40
C GLU A 432 12.86 -16.03 -27.21
N LEU A 433 13.50 -16.85 -26.37
CA LEU A 433 13.15 -18.26 -26.19
C LEU A 433 11.86 -18.40 -25.39
N ILE A 434 11.63 -17.50 -24.44
CA ILE A 434 10.46 -17.55 -23.54
C ILE A 434 9.19 -17.16 -24.28
N LYS A 435 9.29 -16.13 -25.13
CA LYS A 435 8.17 -15.73 -26.00
C LYS A 435 7.76 -16.86 -26.95
N LYS A 436 8.74 -17.63 -27.41
CA LYS A 436 8.52 -18.74 -28.34
C LYS A 436 7.95 -19.99 -27.67
N TYR A 437 8.38 -20.29 -26.44
CA TYR A 437 8.01 -21.51 -25.70
C TYR A 437 7.57 -21.22 -24.25
N PRO A 438 6.47 -20.48 -24.04
CA PRO A 438 6.08 -20.00 -22.73
C PRO A 438 5.75 -21.11 -21.71
N LYS A 439 5.27 -22.28 -22.18
CA LYS A 439 4.87 -23.40 -21.31
C LYS A 439 6.03 -24.22 -20.75
N ASP A 440 7.12 -24.35 -21.50
CA ASP A 440 8.35 -25.04 -21.03
C ASP A 440 9.01 -24.29 -19.89
N PHE A 441 8.77 -22.98 -19.83
CA PHE A 441 9.43 -22.10 -18.91
C PHE A 441 9.07 -22.36 -17.45
N ARG A 442 7.83 -22.82 -17.19
CA ARG A 442 7.41 -23.25 -15.84
C ARG A 442 8.31 -24.37 -15.33
N THR A 443 8.48 -25.42 -16.13
CA THR A 443 9.35 -26.56 -15.81
C THR A 443 10.80 -26.11 -15.66
N ALA A 444 11.28 -25.21 -16.53
CA ALA A 444 12.63 -24.67 -16.43
C ALA A 444 12.87 -23.90 -15.12
N ILE A 445 11.90 -23.07 -14.70
CA ILE A 445 11.95 -22.35 -13.41
C ILE A 445 12.07 -23.33 -12.23
N GLU A 446 11.23 -24.36 -12.20
CA GLU A 446 11.25 -25.38 -11.13
C GLU A 446 12.60 -26.12 -11.07
N GLN A 447 13.16 -26.48 -12.23
CA GLN A 447 14.48 -27.13 -12.29
C GLN A 447 15.61 -26.21 -11.84
N VAL A 448 15.61 -24.94 -12.26
CA VAL A 448 16.60 -23.95 -11.82
C VAL A 448 16.52 -23.73 -10.32
N GLU A 449 15.31 -23.68 -9.75
CA GLU A 449 15.14 -23.59 -8.30
C GLU A 449 15.79 -24.77 -7.57
N ILE A 450 15.52 -26.01 -8.01
CA ILE A 450 16.04 -27.22 -7.39
C ILE A 450 17.57 -27.30 -7.51
N VAL A 451 18.09 -27.08 -8.72
CA VAL A 451 19.50 -27.31 -9.06
C VAL A 451 20.37 -26.16 -8.56
N ILE A 452 20.01 -24.92 -8.88
CA ILE A 452 20.85 -23.76 -8.58
C ILE A 452 20.62 -23.32 -7.14
N TYR A 453 19.39 -22.96 -6.79
CA TYR A 453 19.15 -22.38 -5.48
C TYR A 453 19.06 -23.42 -4.36
N GLY A 454 18.52 -24.61 -4.64
CA GLY A 454 18.44 -25.71 -3.68
C GLY A 454 19.81 -26.20 -3.22
N LYS A 455 20.85 -25.97 -4.03
CA LYS A 455 22.25 -26.29 -3.71
C LYS A 455 23.09 -25.06 -3.35
N GLY A 456 22.51 -23.86 -3.35
CA GLY A 456 23.18 -22.59 -2.99
C GLY A 456 24.20 -22.12 -4.01
N PHE A 457 24.05 -22.51 -5.27
CA PHE A 457 24.98 -22.21 -6.36
C PHE A 457 24.93 -20.74 -6.80
N ASP A 458 23.78 -20.10 -6.65
CA ASP A 458 23.57 -18.66 -6.80
C ASP A 458 24.54 -17.81 -5.94
N LYS A 459 25.05 -18.38 -4.85
CA LYS A 459 25.89 -17.67 -3.86
C LYS A 459 27.40 -17.81 -4.12
N VAL A 460 27.81 -18.61 -5.10
CA VAL A 460 29.23 -18.92 -5.34
C VAL A 460 29.95 -17.71 -5.93
N LYS A 461 29.38 -17.11 -7.00
CA LYS A 461 29.90 -15.90 -7.67
C LYS A 461 28.87 -14.80 -7.87
N GLY A 462 27.69 -14.97 -7.26
CA GLY A 462 26.55 -14.11 -7.48
C GLY A 462 25.64 -14.66 -8.57
N GLU A 463 24.36 -14.45 -8.35
CA GLU A 463 23.26 -14.96 -9.16
C GLU A 463 23.39 -14.57 -10.63
N GLU A 464 23.68 -13.30 -10.90
CA GLU A 464 23.81 -12.79 -12.27
C GLU A 464 24.86 -13.54 -13.10
N TYR A 465 25.99 -13.88 -12.48
CA TYR A 465 27.07 -14.61 -13.15
C TYR A 465 26.69 -16.08 -13.41
N VAL A 466 26.00 -16.74 -12.46
CA VAL A 466 25.50 -18.12 -12.66
C VAL A 466 24.51 -18.19 -13.83
N TYR A 467 23.62 -17.21 -13.93
CA TYR A 467 22.66 -17.17 -15.04
C TYR A 467 23.35 -16.89 -16.38
N ALA A 468 24.26 -15.92 -16.41
CA ALA A 468 24.98 -15.53 -17.62
C ALA A 468 25.87 -16.65 -18.18
N MET A 469 26.61 -17.34 -17.30
CA MET A 469 27.67 -18.27 -17.70
C MET A 469 27.24 -19.74 -17.71
N VAL A 470 26.21 -20.13 -16.95
CA VAL A 470 25.77 -21.54 -16.87
C VAL A 470 24.43 -21.74 -17.54
N LEU A 471 23.41 -20.98 -17.13
CA LEU A 471 22.04 -21.24 -17.57
C LEU A 471 21.81 -20.80 -19.02
N LYS A 472 22.27 -19.60 -19.39
CA LYS A 472 22.07 -19.06 -20.74
C LYS A 472 22.64 -19.97 -21.85
N PRO A 473 23.94 -20.37 -21.83
CA PRO A 473 24.48 -21.21 -22.90
C PRO A 473 23.77 -22.57 -23.00
N HIS A 474 23.36 -23.14 -21.86
CA HIS A 474 22.65 -24.41 -21.83
C HIS A 474 21.25 -24.31 -22.45
N ILE A 475 20.48 -23.30 -22.08
CA ILE A 475 19.13 -23.08 -22.63
C ILE A 475 19.19 -22.76 -24.12
N GLU A 476 20.12 -21.89 -24.55
CA GLU A 476 20.33 -21.58 -25.98
C GLU A 476 20.71 -22.82 -26.78
N PHE A 477 21.57 -23.69 -26.23
CA PHE A 477 21.92 -24.96 -26.87
C PHE A 477 20.72 -25.89 -27.04
N LEU A 478 19.95 -26.10 -25.96
CA LEU A 478 18.75 -26.95 -25.98
C LEU A 478 17.75 -26.45 -27.03
N MET A 479 17.47 -25.14 -27.02
CA MET A 479 16.52 -24.57 -27.96
C MET A 479 17.00 -24.67 -29.41
N LYS A 480 18.31 -24.48 -29.67
CA LYS A 480 18.91 -24.74 -30.98
C LYS A 480 18.75 -26.20 -31.41
N GLN A 481 18.87 -27.17 -30.48
CA GLN A 481 18.63 -28.58 -30.83
C GLN A 481 17.17 -28.84 -31.18
N ARG A 482 16.21 -28.21 -30.49
CA ARG A 482 14.78 -28.29 -30.80
C ARG A 482 14.45 -27.68 -32.15
N GLU A 483 15.01 -26.52 -32.48
CA GLU A 483 14.85 -25.91 -33.82
C GLU A 483 15.41 -26.79 -34.95
N LEU A 484 16.45 -27.56 -34.67
CA LEU A 484 17.04 -28.52 -35.59
C LEU A 484 16.26 -29.85 -35.66
N GLY A 485 15.16 -30.00 -34.92
CA GLY A 485 14.34 -31.22 -34.86
C GLY A 485 15.06 -32.40 -34.20
N ARG A 486 16.08 -32.14 -33.37
CA ARG A 486 16.87 -33.15 -32.65
C ARG A 486 16.33 -33.45 -31.26
N ILE A 487 15.53 -32.52 -30.73
CA ILE A 487 14.72 -32.61 -29.54
C ILE A 487 13.29 -32.55 -30.04
N ASP A 488 12.52 -33.60 -29.78
CA ASP A 488 11.15 -33.74 -30.26
C ASP A 488 10.12 -33.88 -29.15
N LYS A 489 10.54 -33.68 -27.88
CA LYS A 489 9.61 -33.70 -26.75
C LYS A 489 8.54 -32.61 -26.84
N PRO A 490 7.29 -32.94 -26.44
CA PRO A 490 6.19 -31.98 -26.37
C PRO A 490 6.51 -30.78 -25.47
N ASP A 491 5.82 -29.67 -25.71
CA ASP A 491 5.82 -28.52 -24.81
C ASP A 491 5.39 -28.93 -23.38
N GLY A 492 6.20 -28.57 -22.38
CA GLY A 492 6.10 -28.98 -20.99
C GLY A 492 7.11 -30.08 -20.59
N GLU A 493 7.70 -30.77 -21.57
CA GLU A 493 8.71 -31.81 -21.37
C GLU A 493 10.08 -31.33 -21.86
N ILE A 494 11.04 -31.19 -20.94
CA ILE A 494 12.44 -30.90 -21.30
C ILE A 494 13.14 -32.24 -21.58
N ASP A 495 13.62 -32.43 -22.81
CA ASP A 495 14.68 -33.42 -23.05
C ASP A 495 15.92 -32.96 -22.29
N VAL A 496 16.33 -33.77 -21.32
CA VAL A 496 17.62 -33.59 -20.66
C VAL A 496 18.70 -33.83 -21.72
N LEU A 497 19.29 -32.76 -22.25
CA LEU A 497 20.34 -32.88 -23.26
C LEU A 497 21.66 -32.21 -22.86
N THR A 498 22.62 -33.11 -22.66
CA THR A 498 24.06 -32.97 -22.86
C THR A 498 24.87 -32.18 -21.82
N PHE A 499 25.00 -32.78 -20.62
CA PHE A 499 25.89 -32.39 -19.51
C PHE A 499 27.39 -32.63 -19.78
N TYR A 500 27.76 -33.05 -20.98
CA TYR A 500 29.13 -33.50 -21.25
C TYR A 500 30.17 -32.36 -21.34
N LEU A 501 29.72 -31.12 -21.57
CA LEU A 501 30.57 -29.92 -21.56
C LEU A 501 31.17 -29.63 -20.18
N PHE A 502 30.52 -30.08 -19.09
CA PHE A 502 30.91 -29.76 -17.72
C PHE A 502 31.50 -30.95 -16.95
N ARG A 503 31.93 -31.98 -17.69
CA ARG A 503 32.52 -33.18 -17.10
C ARG A 503 33.93 -32.98 -16.58
N CYS A 504 34.59 -31.89 -16.93
CA CYS A 504 35.93 -31.58 -16.47
C CYS A 504 35.86 -30.54 -15.36
N ASP A 505 36.46 -30.82 -14.21
CA ASP A 505 36.77 -29.79 -13.21
C ASP A 505 38.01 -29.02 -13.67
N ILE A 506 37.85 -27.73 -13.98
CA ILE A 506 38.92 -26.94 -14.62
C ILE A 506 40.12 -26.70 -13.69
N LYS A 507 39.93 -26.83 -12.38
CA LYS A 507 40.99 -26.58 -11.38
C LYS A 507 41.84 -27.82 -11.15
N THR A 508 41.24 -29.00 -11.27
CA THR A 508 41.90 -30.28 -10.99
C THR A 508 42.21 -31.08 -12.24
N GLY A 509 41.63 -30.71 -13.38
CA GLY A 509 41.68 -31.49 -14.63
C GLY A 509 40.92 -32.81 -14.53
N GLU A 510 40.24 -33.10 -13.42
CA GLU A 510 39.57 -34.36 -13.20
C GLU A 510 38.32 -34.47 -14.07
N TRP A 511 38.18 -35.62 -14.73
CA TRP A 511 37.04 -35.95 -15.55
C TRP A 511 36.01 -36.77 -14.79
N TYR A 512 34.76 -36.33 -14.81
CA TYR A 512 33.62 -36.89 -14.13
C TYR A 512 32.57 -37.27 -15.17
N GLY A 513 32.35 -38.57 -15.37
CA GLY A 513 31.42 -39.07 -16.38
C GLY A 513 30.37 -40.04 -15.84
N GLY A 514 29.40 -40.32 -16.71
CA GLY A 514 28.31 -41.27 -16.50
C GLY A 514 26.92 -40.62 -16.52
N ASP A 515 25.89 -41.46 -16.51
CA ASP A 515 24.50 -41.05 -16.72
C ASP A 515 23.61 -41.32 -15.49
N SER A 516 24.22 -41.71 -14.36
CA SER A 516 23.46 -41.87 -13.11
C SER A 516 23.06 -40.51 -12.51
N PRO A 517 21.93 -40.43 -11.77
CA PRO A 517 21.52 -39.21 -11.09
C PRO A 517 22.60 -38.60 -10.19
N GLU A 518 23.37 -39.43 -9.48
CA GLU A 518 24.47 -39.02 -8.62
C GLU A 518 25.64 -38.42 -9.42
N GLN A 519 25.93 -38.97 -10.59
CA GLN A 519 26.96 -38.45 -11.49
C GLN A 519 26.53 -37.15 -12.17
N ILE A 520 25.25 -37.04 -12.59
CA ILE A 520 24.69 -35.80 -13.14
C ILE A 520 24.74 -34.69 -12.09
N ALA A 521 24.37 -34.99 -10.84
CA ALA A 521 24.49 -34.04 -9.74
C ALA A 521 25.94 -33.59 -9.50
N LYS A 522 26.91 -34.52 -9.62
CA LYS A 522 28.33 -34.20 -9.51
C LYS A 522 28.82 -33.32 -10.67
N MET A 523 28.36 -33.57 -11.89
CA MET A 523 28.68 -32.73 -13.06
C MET A 523 28.10 -31.32 -12.93
N LEU A 524 26.89 -31.17 -12.40
CA LEU A 524 26.31 -29.86 -12.12
C LEU A 524 27.06 -29.13 -11.01
N GLU A 525 27.49 -29.85 -9.97
CA GLU A 525 28.38 -29.32 -8.93
C GLU A 525 29.70 -28.81 -9.53
N ILE A 526 30.29 -29.54 -10.48
CA ILE A 526 31.52 -29.16 -11.17
C ILE A 526 31.29 -27.98 -12.11
N ALA A 527 30.23 -28.01 -12.91
CA ALA A 527 29.82 -26.91 -13.77
C ALA A 527 29.77 -25.60 -12.97
N VAL A 528 29.14 -25.63 -11.79
CA VAL A 528 29.07 -24.49 -10.89
C VAL A 528 30.39 -24.19 -10.18
N LYS A 529 31.20 -25.18 -9.80
CA LYS A 529 32.54 -24.90 -9.25
C LYS A 529 33.44 -24.18 -10.25
N ASN A 530 33.34 -24.55 -11.52
CA ASN A 530 34.08 -23.96 -12.64
C ASN A 530 33.65 -22.49 -12.88
N VAL A 531 32.43 -22.09 -12.50
CA VAL A 531 31.98 -20.68 -12.44
C VAL A 531 32.88 -19.85 -11.52
N THR A 532 33.57 -20.47 -10.56
CA THR A 532 34.66 -19.79 -9.87
C THR A 532 35.85 -19.76 -10.80
N PRO A 533 36.33 -18.58 -11.23
CA PRO A 533 37.54 -18.52 -12.03
C PRO A 533 38.66 -19.31 -11.38
N ASP A 534 39.52 -19.87 -12.21
CA ASP A 534 40.83 -20.26 -11.73
C ASP A 534 41.56 -19.04 -11.15
N GLU A 535 42.75 -19.24 -10.60
CA GLU A 535 43.52 -18.13 -10.01
C GLU A 535 43.80 -16.98 -11.01
N SER A 536 43.57 -17.19 -12.31
CA SER A 536 43.74 -16.20 -13.38
C SER A 536 42.51 -15.32 -13.65
N GLY A 537 41.33 -15.62 -13.08
CA GLY A 537 40.13 -14.79 -13.23
C GLY A 537 39.27 -15.09 -14.46
N LYS A 538 39.57 -16.16 -15.21
CA LYS A 538 38.87 -16.57 -16.44
C LYS A 538 37.69 -17.51 -16.18
N SER A 539 36.63 -17.40 -16.97
CA SER A 539 35.53 -18.37 -17.02
C SER A 539 35.98 -19.74 -17.56
N PRO A 540 35.20 -20.82 -17.40
CA PRO A 540 35.54 -22.13 -17.96
C PRO A 540 35.73 -22.08 -19.47
N GLU A 541 34.86 -21.35 -20.17
CA GLU A 541 34.94 -21.14 -21.60
C GLU A 541 36.19 -20.34 -21.98
N GLU A 542 36.50 -19.24 -21.28
CA GLU A 542 37.72 -18.46 -21.52
C GLU A 542 38.98 -19.23 -21.18
N TRP A 543 38.99 -20.02 -20.10
CA TRP A 543 40.12 -20.87 -19.72
C TRP A 543 40.35 -21.96 -20.75
N LEU A 544 39.29 -22.65 -21.19
CA LEU A 544 39.36 -23.66 -22.24
C LEU A 544 39.75 -23.05 -23.58
N THR A 545 39.22 -21.88 -23.91
CA THR A 545 39.53 -21.13 -25.14
C THR A 545 40.97 -20.66 -25.12
N ASP A 546 41.46 -20.14 -24.00
CA ASP A 546 42.84 -19.69 -23.86
C ASP A 546 43.81 -20.84 -23.86
N ASN A 547 43.51 -21.97 -23.21
CA ASN A 547 44.34 -23.17 -23.33
C ASN A 547 44.32 -23.71 -24.76
N PHE A 548 43.16 -23.75 -25.41
CA PHE A 548 43.04 -24.13 -26.82
C PHE A 548 43.88 -23.21 -27.73
N TRP A 549 43.85 -21.90 -27.50
CA TRP A 549 44.64 -20.95 -28.27
C TRP A 549 46.12 -20.93 -27.86
N ASN A 550 46.46 -21.21 -26.61
CA ASN A 550 47.84 -21.37 -26.16
C ASN A 550 48.45 -22.60 -26.81
N ASP A 551 47.74 -23.73 -26.86
CA ASP A 551 48.15 -24.93 -27.59
C ASP A 551 48.42 -24.64 -29.08
N LEU A 552 47.59 -23.79 -29.68
CA LEU A 552 47.73 -23.37 -31.09
C LEU A 552 48.85 -22.34 -31.32
N ASN A 553 49.06 -21.43 -30.37
CA ASN A 553 50.01 -20.32 -30.47
C ASN A 553 51.40 -20.65 -29.94
N ASP A 554 51.53 -21.71 -29.14
CA ASP A 554 52.82 -22.20 -28.70
C ASP A 554 53.55 -22.85 -29.87
N LYS A 555 54.34 -22.00 -30.57
CA LYS A 555 55.14 -22.39 -31.73
C LYS A 555 56.20 -23.45 -31.40
N GLU A 556 56.47 -23.73 -30.12
CA GLU A 556 57.40 -24.79 -29.70
C GLU A 556 56.74 -26.18 -29.59
N SER A 557 55.41 -26.28 -29.63
CA SER A 557 54.71 -27.57 -29.80
C SER A 557 54.87 -28.15 -31.22
N VAL A 558 55.53 -27.40 -32.11
CA VAL A 558 55.89 -27.81 -33.47
C VAL A 558 57.43 -27.92 -33.55
N ILE A 559 57.90 -29.19 -33.60
CA ILE A 559 59.22 -29.66 -34.08
C ILE A 559 60.37 -29.64 -33.06
N ARG A 560 60.82 -30.84 -32.64
CA ARG A 560 62.24 -31.08 -32.31
C ARG A 560 62.93 -31.75 -33.50
N PRO A 561 63.86 -31.06 -34.20
CA PRO A 561 64.46 -31.57 -35.42
C PRO A 561 65.67 -32.48 -35.14
N GLY A 562 65.78 -33.57 -35.92
CA GLY A 562 67.06 -34.21 -36.22
C GLY A 562 67.09 -35.74 -36.16
N GLN A 563 66.74 -36.42 -37.27
CA GLN A 563 67.35 -37.71 -37.67
C GLN A 563 67.35 -37.88 -39.22
N PRO A 564 68.32 -38.61 -39.81
CA PRO A 564 68.60 -38.58 -41.24
C PRO A 564 67.75 -39.60 -42.03
N GLY A 565 67.08 -39.15 -43.09
CA GLY A 565 66.32 -40.01 -44.01
C GLY A 565 64.97 -39.48 -44.50
N PHE A 566 64.65 -38.20 -44.29
CA PHE A 566 63.36 -37.61 -44.63
C PHE A 566 63.28 -37.12 -46.10
N PRO A 567 62.23 -37.47 -46.88
CA PRO A 567 61.94 -36.84 -48.18
C PRO A 567 61.30 -35.46 -48.02
N ASP A 568 61.68 -34.51 -48.87
CA ASP A 568 61.38 -33.06 -48.78
C ASP A 568 59.89 -32.66 -48.75
N VAL A 569 58.96 -33.55 -49.10
CA VAL A 569 57.51 -33.25 -49.14
C VAL A 569 56.88 -33.19 -47.74
N MET A 570 57.50 -33.80 -46.73
CA MET A 570 56.99 -33.88 -45.35
C MET A 570 57.38 -32.68 -44.46
N LYS A 571 58.26 -31.77 -44.92
CA LYS A 571 58.77 -30.62 -44.15
C LYS A 571 57.71 -29.55 -43.78
N LYS A 572 56.45 -29.72 -44.19
CA LYS A 572 55.40 -28.71 -44.02
C LYS A 572 54.32 -29.10 -43.00
N TYR A 573 54.40 -30.30 -42.42
CA TYR A 573 53.44 -30.83 -41.46
C TYR A 573 54.15 -31.77 -40.46
N ASP A 574 54.58 -31.24 -39.31
CA ASP A 574 54.93 -32.03 -38.11
C ASP A 574 53.92 -31.57 -37.03
N PHE A 575 53.22 -32.41 -36.25
CA PHE A 575 53.58 -33.68 -35.65
C PHE A 575 52.35 -34.39 -35.03
N ILE A 576 51.98 -35.63 -35.45
CA ILE A 576 51.18 -36.61 -34.64
C ILE A 576 51.44 -38.06 -35.10
N ILE A 577 52.68 -38.46 -35.38
CA ILE A 577 52.95 -39.87 -35.75
C ILE A 577 54.32 -40.27 -35.19
N ASN A 578 54.50 -40.24 -33.87
CA ASN A 578 55.74 -40.75 -33.26
C ASN A 578 55.50 -41.90 -32.28
N GLU A 579 54.49 -41.88 -31.41
CA GLU A 579 54.16 -43.07 -30.60
C GLU A 579 53.39 -44.13 -31.39
N ALA A 580 52.41 -43.71 -32.19
CA ALA A 580 51.73 -44.59 -33.14
C ALA A 580 52.69 -45.12 -34.23
N TYR A 581 53.81 -44.41 -34.49
CA TYR A 581 54.88 -44.89 -35.37
C TYR A 581 55.82 -45.85 -34.65
N LEU A 582 56.18 -45.65 -33.38
CA LEU A 582 57.02 -46.62 -32.68
C LEU A 582 56.30 -47.98 -32.50
N ILE A 583 54.97 -48.00 -32.38
CA ILE A 583 54.14 -49.22 -32.44
C ILE A 583 53.86 -49.64 -33.90
N GLY A 584 53.64 -48.68 -34.81
CA GLY A 584 53.35 -48.87 -36.23
C GLY A 584 54.54 -49.21 -37.13
N VAL A 585 55.78 -48.99 -36.71
CA VAL A 585 56.99 -49.43 -37.43
C VAL A 585 57.18 -50.93 -37.24
N GLY A 586 56.65 -51.49 -36.14
CA GLY A 586 56.44 -52.92 -36.01
C GLY A 586 55.27 -53.46 -36.86
N LEU A 587 54.34 -52.60 -37.30
CA LEU A 587 53.06 -52.98 -37.90
C LEU A 587 52.76 -52.15 -39.15
N LYS A 588 53.01 -52.66 -40.35
CA LYS A 588 52.77 -52.01 -41.67
C LYS A 588 51.36 -51.39 -41.84
N ILE A 589 51.05 -50.25 -41.23
CA ILE A 589 49.79 -49.50 -41.37
C ILE A 589 49.95 -48.49 -42.50
N THR A 590 49.10 -48.53 -43.54
CA THR A 590 49.18 -47.58 -44.66
C THR A 590 47.80 -46.99 -45.00
N TRP A 591 47.45 -45.88 -44.34
CA TRP A 591 46.29 -45.02 -44.67
C TRP A 591 46.55 -44.02 -45.81
N LYS A 592 47.54 -44.32 -46.66
CA LYS A 592 48.11 -43.37 -47.63
C LYS A 592 47.06 -42.76 -48.56
N LYS A 593 46.13 -43.57 -49.07
CA LYS A 593 45.07 -43.09 -49.97
C LYS A 593 44.02 -42.24 -49.26
N CYS A 594 43.66 -42.57 -48.01
CA CYS A 594 42.80 -41.72 -47.19
C CYS A 594 43.47 -40.35 -46.94
N ALA A 595 44.75 -40.33 -46.60
CA ALA A 595 45.49 -39.08 -46.38
C ALA A 595 45.58 -38.21 -47.66
N GLU A 596 45.81 -38.82 -48.83
CA GLU A 596 45.80 -38.13 -50.11
C GLU A 596 44.42 -37.52 -50.42
N GLN A 597 43.35 -38.31 -50.24
CA GLN A 597 41.98 -37.84 -50.47
C GLN A 597 41.55 -36.78 -49.47
N TYR A 598 41.93 -36.95 -48.21
CA TYR A 598 41.66 -35.99 -47.14
C TYR A 598 42.26 -34.63 -47.44
N LYS A 599 43.50 -34.59 -47.94
CA LYS A 599 44.15 -33.34 -48.38
C LYS A 599 43.38 -32.66 -49.51
N LEU A 600 42.99 -33.41 -50.54
CA LEU A 600 42.22 -32.86 -51.66
C LEU A 600 40.88 -32.26 -51.19
N ASN A 601 40.20 -32.96 -50.28
CA ASN A 601 38.95 -32.49 -49.69
C ASN A 601 39.16 -31.26 -48.78
N LEU A 602 40.26 -31.24 -48.02
CA LEU A 602 40.62 -30.14 -47.13
C LEU A 602 40.94 -28.87 -47.94
N ASP A 603 41.68 -29.00 -49.04
CA ASP A 603 41.97 -27.88 -49.94
C ASP A 603 40.68 -27.32 -50.55
N TYR A 604 39.74 -28.19 -50.95
CA TYR A 604 38.39 -27.79 -51.39
C TYR A 604 37.62 -27.03 -50.30
N ILE A 605 37.66 -27.50 -49.06
CA ILE A 605 36.96 -26.85 -47.94
C ILE A 605 37.57 -25.50 -47.60
N ARG A 606 38.90 -25.40 -47.57
CA ARG A 606 39.62 -24.13 -47.38
C ARG A 606 39.23 -23.11 -48.43
N GLU A 607 39.22 -23.53 -49.69
CA GLU A 607 38.83 -22.67 -50.82
C GLU A 607 37.38 -22.17 -50.67
N LYS A 608 36.46 -23.04 -50.24
CA LYS A 608 35.02 -22.74 -50.18
C LYS A 608 34.56 -22.05 -48.89
N TYR A 609 35.21 -22.32 -47.76
CA TYR A 609 34.73 -21.94 -46.41
C TYR A 609 35.78 -21.21 -45.56
N GLY A 610 37.01 -21.06 -46.06
CA GLY A 610 38.11 -20.39 -45.35
C GLY A 610 38.78 -21.27 -44.28
N ASP A 611 39.72 -20.68 -43.54
CA ASP A 611 40.64 -21.41 -42.66
C ASP A 611 40.01 -21.92 -41.35
N LYS A 612 38.79 -21.49 -41.01
CA LYS A 612 38.12 -21.83 -39.74
C LYS A 612 37.84 -23.33 -39.55
N ILE A 613 37.58 -24.04 -40.65
CA ILE A 613 37.19 -25.47 -40.61
C ILE A 613 38.41 -26.38 -40.46
N VAL A 614 39.61 -25.89 -40.81
CA VAL A 614 40.88 -26.64 -40.78
C VAL A 614 41.31 -26.96 -39.34
N PHE A 615 41.00 -26.08 -38.39
CA PHE A 615 41.45 -26.18 -37.00
C PHE A 615 40.92 -27.43 -36.28
N LEU A 616 39.79 -27.98 -36.71
CA LEU A 616 39.17 -29.13 -36.06
C LEU A 616 39.76 -30.47 -36.47
N ILE A 617 40.65 -30.52 -37.46
CA ILE A 617 40.91 -31.74 -38.22
C ILE A 617 42.26 -32.41 -37.87
N GLY A 618 42.85 -32.03 -36.73
CA GLY A 618 44.08 -32.61 -36.15
C GLY A 618 43.96 -32.94 -34.65
N TYR A 619 44.98 -33.54 -34.03
CA TYR A 619 45.06 -33.75 -32.57
C TYR A 619 45.40 -32.44 -31.85
N PRO A 620 44.58 -32.02 -30.87
CA PRO A 620 45.04 -31.20 -29.76
C PRO A 620 45.72 -32.09 -28.71
N ILE A 621 46.95 -31.77 -28.32
CA ILE A 621 47.81 -32.64 -27.49
C ILE A 621 47.90 -32.19 -26.03
N TYR A 622 47.56 -30.96 -25.66
CA TYR A 622 48.01 -30.40 -24.38
C TYR A 622 47.01 -30.40 -23.21
N LEU A 623 45.84 -31.03 -23.34
CA LEU A 623 44.96 -31.25 -22.18
C LEU A 623 45.51 -32.28 -21.17
N THR A 624 46.75 -32.73 -21.34
CA THR A 624 47.54 -33.42 -20.31
C THR A 624 48.82 -32.63 -20.07
N ASP A 625 48.89 -31.87 -18.98
CA ASP A 625 50.13 -31.21 -18.55
C ASP A 625 51.08 -32.27 -17.95
N SER A 626 51.72 -33.05 -18.82
CA SER A 626 52.64 -34.11 -18.40
C SER A 626 53.97 -33.59 -17.87
N GLU A 627 54.26 -32.30 -18.03
CA GLU A 627 55.55 -31.73 -17.63
C GLU A 627 55.54 -31.10 -16.23
N LYS A 628 54.38 -30.76 -15.66
CA LYS A 628 54.34 -30.13 -14.32
C LYS A 628 53.97 -31.01 -13.14
N GLU A 629 53.27 -32.13 -13.30
CA GLU A 629 52.76 -32.87 -12.12
C GLU A 629 52.81 -34.40 -12.22
N GLY A 630 54.03 -34.97 -12.19
CA GLY A 630 54.31 -36.32 -11.69
C GLY A 630 53.69 -37.54 -12.42
N PRO A 631 54.28 -38.74 -12.28
CA PRO A 631 53.87 -39.95 -13.01
C PRO A 631 52.55 -40.61 -12.53
N ASN A 632 51.75 -39.94 -11.68
CA ASN A 632 50.60 -40.56 -10.99
C ASN A 632 49.26 -39.82 -11.12
N LEU A 633 49.15 -38.75 -11.93
CA LEU A 633 47.82 -38.28 -12.30
C LEU A 633 47.20 -39.23 -13.33
N PRO A 634 45.91 -39.60 -13.19
CA PRO A 634 45.25 -40.45 -14.17
C PRO A 634 45.35 -39.75 -15.52
N TYR A 635 45.84 -40.47 -16.52
CA TYR A 635 45.85 -40.05 -17.92
C TYR A 635 44.43 -39.61 -18.26
N VAL A 636 44.16 -38.30 -18.24
CA VAL A 636 42.83 -37.80 -18.53
C VAL A 636 42.70 -37.93 -20.03
N GLY A 637 42.08 -39.03 -20.47
CA GLY A 637 41.90 -39.39 -21.87
C GLY A 637 40.92 -38.46 -22.59
N ILE A 638 41.04 -37.14 -22.41
CA ILE A 638 40.33 -36.13 -23.22
C ILE A 638 40.94 -36.05 -24.63
N SER A 639 42.14 -36.60 -24.82
CA SER A 639 42.80 -36.77 -26.12
C SER A 639 42.15 -37.83 -27.03
N GLY A 640 41.06 -38.46 -26.58
CA GLY A 640 40.26 -39.33 -27.43
C GLY A 640 39.39 -38.53 -28.37
N GLN A 641 39.80 -38.42 -29.64
CA GLN A 641 38.94 -37.95 -30.75
C GLN A 641 37.63 -38.77 -30.90
N ALA A 642 37.53 -39.88 -30.16
CA ALA A 642 36.33 -40.71 -29.97
C ALA A 642 35.26 -40.09 -29.07
N ILE A 643 35.58 -39.05 -28.28
CA ILE A 643 34.64 -38.47 -27.29
C ILE A 643 33.66 -37.56 -28.04
N PRO A 644 32.36 -37.93 -28.15
CA PRO A 644 31.38 -37.17 -28.94
C PRO A 644 31.24 -35.71 -28.55
N TYR A 645 31.55 -35.42 -27.30
CA TYR A 645 31.31 -34.13 -26.68
C TYR A 645 32.51 -33.19 -26.73
N TYR A 646 33.72 -33.74 -26.75
CA TYR A 646 34.92 -32.99 -27.12
C TYR A 646 34.79 -32.53 -28.56
N THR A 647 34.40 -33.46 -29.44
CA THR A 647 34.10 -33.15 -30.83
C THR A 647 32.94 -32.15 -30.96
N ALA A 648 31.88 -32.24 -30.16
CA ALA A 648 30.78 -31.26 -30.15
C ALA A 648 31.20 -29.85 -29.71
N LEU A 649 32.06 -29.73 -28.69
CA LEU A 649 32.64 -28.47 -28.23
C LEU A 649 33.48 -27.81 -29.33
N LEU A 650 34.31 -28.59 -30.03
CA LEU A 650 35.01 -28.14 -31.23
C LEU A 650 34.05 -27.57 -32.28
N GLY A 651 32.91 -28.23 -32.50
CA GLY A 651 31.84 -27.74 -33.36
C GLY A 651 31.27 -26.40 -32.92
N LEU A 652 31.06 -26.19 -31.61
CA LEU A 652 30.60 -24.92 -31.06
C LEU A 652 31.60 -23.78 -31.31
N LEU A 653 32.91 -24.03 -31.11
CA LEU A 653 33.96 -23.04 -31.30
C LEU A 653 34.08 -22.57 -32.76
N VAL A 654 33.81 -23.45 -33.73
CA VAL A 654 33.87 -23.09 -35.16
C VAL A 654 32.51 -22.76 -35.78
N GLY A 655 31.42 -22.97 -35.04
CA GLY A 655 30.05 -22.72 -35.49
C GLY A 655 29.41 -23.83 -36.34
N GLU A 656 30.00 -25.02 -36.41
CA GLU A 656 29.55 -26.13 -37.26
C GLU A 656 29.12 -27.37 -36.45
N LYS A 657 28.29 -28.25 -37.03
CA LYS A 657 27.95 -29.53 -36.37
C LYS A 657 29.13 -30.49 -36.51
N THR A 658 29.41 -31.26 -35.48
CA THR A 658 30.53 -32.20 -35.49
C THR A 658 30.16 -33.54 -34.85
N ARG A 659 30.82 -34.63 -35.24
CA ARG A 659 30.65 -35.99 -34.71
C ARG A 659 31.96 -36.78 -34.75
N PRO A 660 32.28 -37.65 -33.79
CA PRO A 660 33.40 -38.57 -33.94
C PRO A 660 33.13 -39.59 -35.04
N VAL A 661 34.16 -39.92 -35.79
CA VAL A 661 34.17 -41.01 -36.76
C VAL A 661 35.36 -41.90 -36.46
N GLY A 662 35.07 -43.16 -36.18
CA GLY A 662 36.03 -44.19 -35.82
C GLY A 662 36.23 -45.21 -36.93
N ALA A 663 37.46 -45.62 -37.17
CA ALA A 663 37.79 -46.77 -37.99
C ALA A 663 38.67 -47.75 -37.23
N ILE A 664 38.43 -49.05 -37.39
CA ILE A 664 39.36 -50.06 -36.85
C ILE A 664 40.69 -49.92 -37.62
N TYR A 665 41.84 -49.83 -36.96
CA TYR A 665 43.12 -49.87 -37.67
C TYR A 665 43.19 -51.11 -38.57
N PRO A 666 43.78 -51.05 -39.78
CA PRO A 666 43.84 -52.18 -40.69
C PRO A 666 44.23 -53.49 -40.01
N GLN A 667 45.15 -53.48 -39.04
CA GLN A 667 45.64 -54.66 -38.32
C GLN A 667 44.63 -55.28 -37.33
N GLY A 668 43.53 -54.60 -37.01
CA GLY A 668 42.41 -55.16 -36.24
C GLY A 668 42.40 -54.93 -34.73
N PHE A 669 43.44 -54.30 -34.15
CA PHE A 669 43.62 -54.27 -32.69
C PHE A 669 43.20 -52.98 -31.99
N HIS A 670 43.08 -51.86 -32.72
CA HIS A 670 42.76 -50.55 -32.14
C HIS A 670 41.76 -49.81 -33.02
N TRP A 671 41.12 -48.78 -32.47
CA TRP A 671 40.32 -47.82 -33.22
C TRP A 671 41.11 -46.52 -33.39
N HIS A 672 41.01 -45.95 -34.58
CA HIS A 672 41.39 -44.58 -34.84
C HIS A 672 40.10 -43.78 -34.93
N ASP A 673 39.91 -42.83 -34.03
CA ASP A 673 38.75 -41.94 -34.06
C ASP A 673 39.19 -40.55 -34.48
N GLU A 674 38.34 -39.79 -35.17
CA GLU A 674 38.59 -38.43 -35.64
C GLU A 674 37.30 -37.61 -35.67
N PRO A 675 37.35 -36.29 -35.49
CA PRO A 675 36.17 -35.45 -35.67
C PRO A 675 35.77 -35.36 -37.15
N ALA A 676 34.47 -35.53 -37.40
CA ALA A 676 33.80 -35.22 -38.64
C ALA A 676 32.99 -33.95 -38.50
N ILE A 677 32.97 -33.11 -39.53
CA ILE A 677 32.32 -31.81 -39.55
C ILE A 677 31.20 -31.81 -40.58
N TRP A 678 30.06 -31.27 -40.23
CA TRP A 678 28.96 -31.01 -41.14
C TRP A 678 29.28 -29.75 -41.95
N ILE A 679 29.40 -29.86 -43.26
CA ILE A 679 30.00 -28.79 -44.06
C ILE A 679 29.09 -28.21 -45.15
N ASP A 680 27.89 -28.74 -45.36
CA ASP A 680 27.02 -28.18 -46.42
C ASP A 680 25.50 -28.41 -46.24
N LYS A 681 24.73 -27.80 -47.17
CA LYS A 681 23.25 -27.84 -47.23
C LYS A 681 22.73 -29.17 -47.76
N GLU A 682 23.58 -29.90 -48.48
CA GLU A 682 23.35 -31.24 -48.99
C GLU A 682 23.49 -32.31 -47.90
N GLY A 683 24.01 -31.92 -46.73
CA GLY A 683 23.99 -32.67 -45.49
C GLY A 683 25.16 -33.65 -45.31
N ARG A 684 26.30 -33.37 -45.93
CA ARG A 684 27.48 -34.24 -45.87
C ARG A 684 28.37 -33.93 -44.67
N TRP A 685 28.93 -34.97 -44.08
CA TRP A 685 29.99 -34.89 -43.08
C TRP A 685 31.36 -35.06 -43.74
N PHE A 686 32.36 -34.32 -43.27
CA PHE A 686 33.74 -34.42 -43.71
C PHE A 686 34.65 -34.84 -42.57
N CYS A 687 35.49 -35.85 -42.82
CA CYS A 687 36.48 -36.37 -41.88
C CYS A 687 37.71 -36.90 -42.63
N PHE A 688 38.71 -37.39 -41.89
CA PHE A 688 39.91 -38.02 -42.44
C PHE A 688 39.63 -39.15 -43.43
N TYR A 689 38.57 -39.93 -43.19
CA TYR A 689 38.23 -41.06 -44.03
C TYR A 689 37.56 -40.67 -45.35
N GLY A 690 37.06 -39.43 -45.45
CA GLY A 690 36.36 -38.92 -46.63
C GLY A 690 35.06 -38.19 -46.28
N TRP A 691 34.16 -38.12 -47.26
CA TRP A 691 32.84 -37.53 -47.08
C TRP A 691 31.83 -38.62 -46.74
N ILE A 692 30.98 -38.37 -45.75
CA ILE A 692 29.90 -39.27 -45.35
C ILE A 692 28.58 -38.58 -45.70
N THR A 693 27.71 -39.28 -46.44
CA THR A 693 26.39 -38.79 -46.84
C THR A 693 25.39 -38.78 -45.66
N PRO A 694 24.24 -38.09 -45.76
CA PRO A 694 23.20 -38.12 -44.72
C PRO A 694 22.67 -39.52 -44.39
N ASP A 695 22.68 -40.44 -45.36
CA ASP A 695 22.30 -41.85 -45.21
C ASP A 695 23.47 -42.75 -44.77
N TYR A 696 24.53 -42.16 -44.20
CA TYR A 696 25.67 -42.83 -43.60
C TYR A 696 26.47 -43.71 -44.56
N LYS A 697 26.69 -43.23 -45.80
CA LYS A 697 27.57 -43.89 -46.78
C LYS A 697 28.85 -43.10 -46.98
N LEU A 698 29.97 -43.81 -47.07
CA LEU A 698 31.25 -43.18 -47.41
C LEU A 698 31.32 -42.92 -48.92
N VAL A 699 31.60 -41.69 -49.31
CA VAL A 699 31.88 -41.33 -50.70
C VAL A 699 33.26 -41.88 -51.08
N ASN A 700 33.35 -42.57 -52.22
CA ASN A 700 34.55 -43.25 -52.72
C ASN A 700 35.10 -44.30 -51.74
N PRO A 701 34.29 -45.30 -51.33
CA PRO A 701 34.67 -46.24 -50.29
C PRO A 701 35.87 -47.12 -50.66
N GLU A 702 36.19 -47.26 -51.95
CA GLU A 702 37.40 -47.92 -52.44
C GLU A 702 38.70 -47.33 -51.87
N ILE A 703 38.74 -46.01 -51.64
CA ILE A 703 39.91 -45.32 -51.06
C ILE A 703 40.17 -45.83 -49.65
N PHE A 704 39.11 -45.96 -48.85
CA PHE A 704 39.16 -46.50 -47.50
C PHE A 704 39.47 -47.99 -47.50
N ARG A 705 38.78 -48.79 -48.35
CA ARG A 705 38.98 -50.25 -48.44
C ARG A 705 40.39 -50.64 -48.85
N ASP A 706 41.06 -49.85 -49.68
CA ASP A 706 42.45 -50.09 -50.08
C ASP A 706 43.41 -50.10 -48.89
N ALA A 707 43.12 -49.36 -47.81
CA ALA A 707 43.91 -49.39 -46.58
C ALA A 707 43.82 -50.75 -45.84
N TYR A 708 42.78 -51.55 -46.12
CA TYR A 708 42.52 -52.86 -45.50
C TYR A 708 42.82 -54.05 -46.41
N LYS A 709 43.42 -53.82 -47.60
CA LYS A 709 43.62 -54.83 -48.67
C LYS A 709 44.28 -56.15 -48.23
N TYR A 710 44.98 -56.16 -47.09
CA TYR A 710 45.69 -57.33 -46.56
C TYR A 710 45.31 -57.67 -45.10
N SER A 711 44.16 -57.23 -44.60
CA SER A 711 43.86 -57.30 -43.16
C SER A 711 42.35 -57.43 -42.83
N VAL A 712 41.90 -57.00 -41.64
CA VAL A 712 40.51 -57.18 -41.17
C VAL A 712 39.50 -56.50 -42.10
N LYS A 713 38.22 -56.91 -41.99
CA LYS A 713 37.14 -56.28 -42.74
C LYS A 713 37.12 -54.76 -42.44
N PRO A 714 37.11 -53.87 -43.45
CA PRO A 714 37.03 -52.43 -43.25
C PRO A 714 35.77 -52.12 -42.43
N LYS A 715 35.95 -51.38 -41.33
CA LYS A 715 34.86 -50.98 -40.46
C LYS A 715 35.04 -49.51 -40.11
N LEU A 716 34.03 -48.73 -40.48
CA LEU A 716 33.92 -47.31 -40.21
C LEU A 716 32.62 -47.08 -39.42
N GLU A 717 32.70 -46.37 -38.32
CA GLU A 717 31.58 -46.01 -37.46
C GLU A 717 31.58 -44.50 -37.27
N MET A 718 30.41 -43.89 -37.22
CA MET A 718 30.24 -42.54 -36.71
C MET A 718 29.49 -42.62 -35.39
N TYR A 719 29.91 -41.83 -34.42
CA TYR A 719 29.27 -41.80 -33.12
C TYR A 719 28.16 -40.76 -33.15
N GLY A 720 26.98 -41.17 -32.74
CA GLY A 720 25.85 -40.28 -32.55
C GLY A 720 25.95 -39.49 -31.26
N THR A 721 24.93 -38.68 -30.98
CA THR A 721 24.94 -37.70 -29.88
C THR A 721 24.80 -38.34 -28.49
N ALA A 722 24.41 -39.61 -28.41
CA ALA A 722 24.36 -40.42 -27.20
C ALA A 722 25.46 -41.52 -27.20
N ASN A 723 26.54 -41.31 -27.95
CA ASN A 723 27.65 -42.25 -28.11
C ASN A 723 27.24 -43.60 -28.76
N GLU A 724 26.09 -43.64 -29.43
CA GLU A 724 25.66 -44.77 -30.23
C GLU A 724 26.54 -44.91 -31.49
N ARG A 725 26.93 -46.15 -31.80
CA ARG A 725 27.78 -46.43 -32.96
C ARG A 725 26.91 -46.62 -34.20
N ILE A 726 26.98 -45.68 -35.13
CA ILE A 726 26.32 -45.72 -36.42
C ILE A 726 27.33 -46.29 -37.42
N GLN A 727 27.11 -47.52 -37.89
CA GLN A 727 27.99 -48.10 -38.89
C GLN A 727 27.86 -47.32 -40.21
N ILE A 728 28.99 -46.85 -40.73
CA ILE A 728 29.06 -46.22 -42.04
C ILE A 728 29.18 -47.31 -43.10
N ASP A 729 28.31 -47.24 -44.09
CA ASP A 729 28.35 -48.11 -45.25
C ASP A 729 29.60 -47.78 -46.09
N VAL A 730 30.55 -48.71 -46.05
CA VAL A 730 31.78 -48.72 -46.83
C VAL A 730 31.77 -49.83 -47.88
N GLU A 731 30.62 -50.51 -48.04
CA GLU A 731 30.36 -51.58 -49.00
C GLU A 731 29.33 -51.09 -50.01
N GLY A 732 29.79 -50.19 -50.91
CA GLY A 732 28.98 -49.74 -52.05
C GLY A 732 28.45 -50.87 -52.91
#